data_AF-A0A7C1UWN2-F1
#
_entry.id   AF-A0A7C1UWN2-F1
#
_cell.length_a   1.000
_cell.length_b   1.000
_cell.length_c   1.000
_cell.angle_alpha   90.00
_cell.angle_beta   90.00
_cell.angle_gamma   90.00
#
_symmetry.space_group_name_H-M   'P 1'
#
loop_
_entity.id
_entity.type
_entity.pdbx_description
1 polymer ?
#
loop_
_entity_poly.entity_id
_entity_poly.type
_entity_poly.pdbx_seq_one_letter_code
_entity_poly.pdbx_strand_id
1 'polypeptide(L)'
;MKPTLFKSRKSKKIAVGLTVFLIAVVLVPMLVPISSIKPEIESQLSKALGRTVHVGRLTFSMFPTPRIVARQVSIRRNKKQGISAGRISIVPGLGKLLFGELVIRRIDLRNLEIDRGFLVSWIDDMRASSSGEAETAVIVQRVTGKSITIKWDKDIILGPYKLDLKLAKTGDLNTLRLYRHDKAAMLTVSASGDAYAMRFSAKKWSLQALDEELVFDRLNMSGSIRQDRVNLSKVSAKVFGGSLEGSAGFSWKDSFRILGKLQVSNMKSGPVMRVFGYPVLDGKYSGEVRLNFSGASADRLLDHPVVEGSVQLVNGTIYYPAGKKKILDFDKINFTGRLNGPHLVIKSLKSRSYSGTLSASGEMDWKTGWRIAGKLSTKGINIEALLDDLTGEKYISGKLTARTSIKLRSRKASHLLDHPYLEGKVHFVNGAVFRPGKNKKILKFKSLKVRGRLASSKFKLKSLYARAYGGKIKARGDISWKSGWAINVKLDGKKVNTGPMLGDLLGRKSITGKFTGYANVRLSSRKAVSLMANPDLNGEFHFSNGIIYKADLEKATTNFSKDGVSGGQTPFEILQGKIVINNHSMKVTNLEIKSPSMEARGDVNVNPQKQLDGVIEVGVRRTATLVSIPIQVAGTLDEPSLRPTNGALVGGAVGTSILGPGLGTVVGIKVSNFFRKLGNRFKDNGNNVDWDDDDEED
;
A
#
# COMPACT_ATOMS: atom_id res chain seq x y z
N MET A 1 34.12 -81.02 -52.15
CA MET A 1 32.69 -81.40 -52.26
C MET A 1 31.98 -80.39 -53.16
N LYS A 2 31.60 -80.79 -54.38
CA LYS A 2 30.72 -80.01 -55.27
C LYS A 2 29.30 -80.01 -54.69
N PRO A 3 28.62 -78.87 -54.51
CA PRO A 3 27.16 -78.86 -54.40
C PRO A 3 26.57 -78.87 -55.80
N THR A 4 25.73 -79.85 -56.03
CA THR A 4 25.00 -80.18 -57.24
C THR A 4 24.03 -79.08 -57.65
N LEU A 5 24.19 -78.59 -58.89
CA LEU A 5 23.23 -77.74 -59.61
C LEU A 5 21.94 -78.54 -59.88
N PHE A 6 20.89 -78.31 -59.08
CA PHE A 6 19.52 -78.73 -59.45
C PHE A 6 18.97 -77.81 -60.54
N LYS A 7 19.29 -78.15 -61.80
CA LYS A 7 18.79 -77.49 -63.01
C LYS A 7 17.38 -78.02 -63.34
N SER A 8 16.38 -77.59 -62.56
CA SER A 8 14.96 -77.88 -62.84
C SER A 8 14.37 -76.79 -63.76
N ARG A 9 13.81 -77.18 -64.92
CA ARG A 9 13.06 -76.27 -65.81
C ARG A 9 11.85 -75.61 -65.10
N LYS A 10 11.35 -76.17 -63.99
CA LYS A 10 10.27 -75.59 -63.17
C LYS A 10 10.76 -74.48 -62.22
N SER A 11 11.97 -74.57 -61.66
CA SER A 11 12.51 -73.51 -60.79
C SER A 11 12.90 -72.23 -61.56
N LYS A 12 13.34 -72.37 -62.83
CA LYS A 12 13.52 -71.21 -63.72
C LYS A 12 12.21 -70.53 -64.10
N LYS A 13 11.11 -71.27 -64.30
CA LYS A 13 9.79 -70.67 -64.61
C LYS A 13 9.16 -69.98 -63.39
N ILE A 14 9.37 -70.52 -62.19
CA ILE A 14 8.94 -69.87 -60.93
C ILE A 14 9.81 -68.65 -60.64
N ALA A 15 11.12 -68.70 -60.83
CA ALA A 15 12.00 -67.55 -60.66
C ALA A 15 11.74 -66.44 -61.70
N VAL A 16 11.51 -66.79 -62.97
CA VAL A 16 11.15 -65.84 -64.03
C VAL A 16 9.73 -65.30 -63.81
N GLY A 17 8.77 -66.14 -63.42
CA GLY A 17 7.41 -65.70 -63.07
C GLY A 17 7.38 -64.78 -61.86
N LEU A 18 8.17 -65.08 -60.82
CA LEU A 18 8.34 -64.21 -59.64
C LEU A 18 9.07 -62.91 -60.01
N THR A 19 10.04 -62.95 -60.92
CA THR A 19 10.76 -61.75 -61.40
C THR A 19 9.88 -60.89 -62.29
N VAL A 20 9.11 -61.47 -63.21
CA VAL A 20 8.14 -60.75 -64.05
C VAL A 20 6.98 -60.22 -63.21
N PHE A 21 6.53 -60.97 -62.19
CA PHE A 21 5.55 -60.49 -61.22
C PHE A 21 6.11 -59.37 -60.34
N LEU A 22 7.37 -59.47 -59.87
CA LEU A 22 8.06 -58.39 -59.17
C LEU A 22 8.22 -57.16 -60.05
N ILE A 23 8.62 -57.34 -61.31
CA ILE A 23 8.74 -56.28 -62.32
C ILE A 23 7.36 -55.69 -62.62
N ALA A 24 6.30 -56.48 -62.76
CA ALA A 24 4.93 -56.00 -63.00
C ALA A 24 4.34 -55.28 -61.78
N VAL A 25 4.51 -55.81 -60.57
CA VAL A 25 4.14 -55.13 -59.32
C VAL A 25 4.95 -53.83 -59.14
N VAL A 26 6.16 -53.77 -59.69
CA VAL A 26 6.98 -52.55 -59.68
C VAL A 26 6.58 -51.55 -60.78
N LEU A 27 6.19 -52.03 -61.96
CA LEU A 27 5.88 -51.22 -63.15
C LEU A 27 4.41 -50.77 -63.22
N VAL A 28 3.45 -51.55 -62.72
CA VAL A 28 2.01 -51.22 -62.74
C VAL A 28 1.70 -49.90 -62.01
N PRO A 29 2.28 -49.58 -60.84
CA PRO A 29 2.14 -48.27 -60.21
C PRO A 29 2.81 -47.12 -60.98
N MET A 30 3.77 -47.40 -61.88
CA MET A 30 4.38 -46.39 -62.76
C MET A 30 3.52 -46.08 -63.99
N LEU A 31 2.65 -47.01 -64.41
CA LEU A 31 1.80 -46.89 -65.60
C LEU A 31 0.49 -46.12 -65.35
N VAL A 32 0.04 -46.00 -64.10
CA VAL A 32 -1.14 -45.19 -63.73
C VAL A 32 -0.68 -43.87 -63.10
N PRO A 33 -0.93 -42.71 -63.73
CA PRO A 33 -0.63 -41.42 -63.13
C PRO A 33 -1.43 -41.28 -61.84
N ILE A 34 -0.74 -41.30 -60.69
CA ILE A 34 -1.38 -41.13 -59.38
C ILE A 34 -2.14 -39.80 -59.24
N SER A 35 -1.95 -38.87 -60.19
CA SER A 35 -2.74 -37.66 -60.39
C SER A 35 -4.21 -37.93 -60.71
N SER A 36 -4.56 -39.03 -61.36
CA SER A 36 -5.95 -39.36 -61.72
C SER A 36 -6.79 -39.81 -60.52
N ILE A 37 -6.15 -40.30 -59.46
CA ILE A 37 -6.81 -40.79 -58.22
C ILE A 37 -6.93 -39.66 -57.17
N LYS A 38 -6.28 -38.51 -57.41
CA LYS A 38 -6.28 -37.36 -56.50
C LYS A 38 -7.70 -36.87 -56.13
N PRO A 39 -8.64 -36.64 -57.08
CA PRO A 39 -9.97 -36.12 -56.73
C PRO A 39 -10.77 -37.09 -55.85
N GLU A 40 -10.64 -38.40 -56.10
CA GLU A 40 -11.28 -39.44 -55.31
C GLU A 40 -10.72 -39.50 -53.88
N ILE A 41 -9.39 -39.40 -53.73
CA ILE A 41 -8.73 -39.32 -52.42
C ILE A 41 -9.15 -38.07 -51.66
N GLU A 42 -9.23 -36.91 -52.31
CA GLU A 42 -9.70 -35.66 -51.68
C GLU A 42 -11.16 -35.78 -51.22
N SER A 43 -12.03 -36.36 -52.04
CA SER A 43 -13.45 -36.59 -51.73
C SER A 43 -13.62 -37.53 -50.53
N GLN A 44 -12.99 -38.71 -50.57
CA GLN A 44 -13.10 -39.70 -49.50
C GLN A 44 -12.48 -39.21 -48.19
N LEU A 45 -11.32 -38.54 -48.24
CA LEU A 45 -10.72 -37.94 -47.05
C LEU A 45 -11.57 -36.79 -46.50
N SER A 46 -12.20 -36.00 -47.38
CA SER A 46 -13.07 -34.91 -46.92
C SER A 46 -14.33 -35.42 -46.24
N LYS A 47 -14.91 -36.50 -46.77
CA LYS A 47 -16.05 -37.21 -46.17
C LYS A 47 -15.66 -37.84 -44.83
N ALA A 48 -14.53 -38.54 -44.76
CA ALA A 48 -14.06 -39.20 -43.55
C ALA A 48 -13.65 -38.23 -42.43
N LEU A 49 -13.04 -37.09 -42.80
CA LEU A 49 -12.57 -36.09 -41.83
C LEU A 49 -13.63 -35.01 -41.50
N GLY A 50 -14.76 -35.00 -42.21
CA GLY A 50 -15.78 -33.95 -42.10
C GLY A 50 -15.24 -32.54 -42.40
N ARG A 51 -14.15 -32.43 -43.17
CA ARG A 51 -13.38 -31.21 -43.40
C ARG A 51 -12.88 -31.19 -44.84
N THR A 52 -12.81 -30.02 -45.48
CA THR A 52 -12.34 -29.92 -46.87
C THR A 52 -10.83 -30.18 -46.93
N VAL A 53 -10.45 -31.25 -47.63
CA VAL A 53 -9.05 -31.63 -47.88
C VAL A 53 -8.66 -31.24 -49.30
N HIS A 54 -7.52 -30.57 -49.43
CA HIS A 54 -6.91 -30.26 -50.72
C HIS A 54 -5.45 -30.74 -50.73
N VAL A 55 -5.02 -31.33 -51.82
CA VAL A 55 -3.71 -31.92 -52.02
C VAL A 55 -3.10 -31.36 -53.30
N GLY A 56 -2.09 -30.50 -53.23
CA GLY A 56 -1.48 -29.91 -54.42
C GLY A 56 -0.92 -30.96 -55.39
N ARG A 57 0.05 -31.76 -54.94
CA ARG A 57 0.71 -32.81 -55.77
C ARG A 57 0.81 -34.13 -55.01
N LEU A 58 0.43 -35.22 -55.67
CA LEU A 58 0.55 -36.59 -55.18
C LEU A 58 1.60 -37.35 -56.02
N THR A 59 2.53 -38.06 -55.39
CA THR A 59 3.59 -38.83 -56.06
C THR A 59 3.83 -40.14 -55.34
N PHE A 60 4.10 -41.21 -56.08
CA PHE A 60 4.54 -42.49 -55.53
C PHE A 60 6.06 -42.64 -55.71
N SER A 61 6.76 -43.20 -54.72
CA SER A 61 8.20 -43.39 -54.74
C SER A 61 8.55 -44.77 -54.20
N MET A 62 9.36 -45.53 -54.93
CA MET A 62 9.64 -46.94 -54.66
C MET A 62 10.96 -47.20 -53.92
N PHE A 63 11.97 -46.36 -54.14
CA PHE A 63 13.30 -46.51 -53.53
C PHE A 63 13.56 -45.47 -52.43
N PRO A 64 14.22 -45.82 -51.30
CA PRO A 64 14.63 -47.17 -50.84
C PRO A 64 13.50 -47.98 -50.19
N THR A 65 12.32 -47.39 -49.95
CA THR A 65 11.11 -48.08 -49.47
C THR A 65 9.87 -47.47 -50.13
N PRO A 66 8.87 -48.27 -50.55
CA PRO A 66 7.62 -47.78 -51.13
C PRO A 66 6.95 -46.74 -50.22
N ARG A 67 6.54 -45.62 -50.80
CA ARG A 67 5.85 -44.53 -50.10
C ARG A 67 5.00 -43.68 -51.03
N ILE A 68 3.91 -43.16 -50.48
CA ILE A 68 3.07 -42.15 -51.11
C ILE A 68 3.46 -40.79 -50.53
N VAL A 69 3.69 -39.80 -51.37
CA VAL A 69 4.08 -38.44 -50.96
C VAL A 69 3.08 -37.43 -51.50
N ALA A 70 2.37 -36.77 -50.59
CA ALA A 70 1.51 -35.63 -50.86
C ALA A 70 2.26 -34.33 -50.53
N ARG A 71 2.17 -33.31 -51.39
CA ARG A 71 2.76 -31.98 -51.20
C ARG A 71 1.67 -30.92 -51.21
N GLN A 72 1.89 -29.84 -50.46
CA GLN A 72 0.94 -28.73 -50.32
C GLN A 72 -0.46 -29.24 -49.93
N VAL A 73 -0.51 -29.98 -48.83
CA VAL A 73 -1.77 -30.49 -48.29
C VAL A 73 -2.38 -29.39 -47.41
N SER A 74 -3.66 -29.10 -47.58
CA SER A 74 -4.40 -28.21 -46.69
C SER A 74 -5.72 -28.85 -46.28
N ILE A 75 -6.00 -28.84 -44.98
CA ILE A 75 -7.26 -29.30 -44.40
C ILE A 75 -7.92 -28.09 -43.78
N ARG A 76 -9.09 -27.68 -44.27
CA ARG A 76 -9.78 -26.48 -43.81
C ARG A 76 -11.18 -26.82 -43.31
N ARG A 77 -11.57 -26.20 -42.19
CA ARG A 77 -12.96 -26.23 -41.68
C ARG A 77 -13.73 -24.99 -42.12
N ASN A 78 -13.05 -23.84 -42.24
CA ASN A 78 -13.59 -22.58 -42.77
C ASN A 78 -12.45 -21.75 -43.42
N LYS A 79 -12.76 -20.55 -43.95
CA LYS A 79 -11.77 -19.68 -44.64
C LYS A 79 -10.59 -19.23 -43.75
N LYS A 80 -10.67 -19.33 -42.41
CA LYS A 80 -9.67 -18.77 -41.47
C LYS A 80 -8.98 -19.82 -40.58
N GLN A 81 -9.40 -21.08 -40.60
CA GLN A 81 -8.92 -22.12 -39.69
C GLN A 81 -8.60 -23.40 -40.48
N GLY A 82 -7.33 -23.80 -40.44
CA GLY A 82 -6.92 -25.03 -41.09
C GLY A 82 -5.62 -25.61 -40.56
N ILE A 83 -5.23 -26.71 -41.20
CA ILE A 83 -3.89 -27.25 -41.19
C ILE A 83 -3.33 -27.12 -42.60
N SER A 84 -2.06 -26.71 -42.70
CA SER A 84 -1.30 -26.82 -43.94
C SER A 84 -0.05 -27.68 -43.69
N ALA A 85 0.22 -28.62 -44.57
CA ALA A 85 1.44 -29.42 -44.55
C ALA A 85 2.16 -29.27 -45.89
N GLY A 86 3.41 -28.81 -45.85
CA GLY A 86 4.24 -28.72 -47.04
C GLY A 86 4.48 -30.10 -47.68
N ARG A 87 4.64 -31.14 -46.86
CA ARG A 87 4.80 -32.53 -47.32
C ARG A 87 4.32 -33.55 -46.30
N ILE A 88 3.53 -34.51 -46.75
CA ILE A 88 3.13 -35.72 -46.00
C ILE A 88 3.65 -36.92 -46.77
N SER A 89 4.38 -37.83 -46.12
CA SER A 89 4.83 -39.09 -46.73
C SER A 89 4.30 -40.28 -45.93
N ILE A 90 3.58 -41.18 -46.57
CA ILE A 90 2.98 -42.37 -45.96
C ILE A 90 3.78 -43.59 -46.43
N VAL A 91 4.28 -44.36 -45.47
CA VAL A 91 5.08 -45.57 -45.71
C VAL A 91 4.26 -46.78 -45.26
N PRO A 92 3.71 -47.59 -46.20
CA PRO A 92 2.96 -48.78 -45.86
C PRO A 92 3.84 -49.89 -45.27
N GLY A 93 3.22 -50.82 -44.53
CA GLY A 93 3.83 -52.05 -44.04
C GLY A 93 3.66 -53.18 -45.06
N LEU A 94 4.72 -53.55 -45.77
CA LEU A 94 4.67 -54.51 -46.88
C LEU A 94 4.25 -55.93 -46.46
N GLY A 95 4.59 -56.36 -45.24
CA GLY A 95 4.34 -57.73 -44.79
C GLY A 95 2.86 -58.07 -44.59
N LYS A 96 2.04 -57.10 -44.19
CA LYS A 96 0.59 -57.28 -43.96
C LYS A 96 -0.28 -56.91 -45.18
N LEU A 97 0.27 -56.07 -46.06
CA LEU A 97 -0.37 -55.68 -47.32
C LEU A 97 -0.66 -56.90 -48.22
N LEU A 98 0.21 -57.92 -48.18
CA LEU A 98 0.04 -59.18 -48.92
C LEU A 98 -1.15 -60.02 -48.43
N PHE A 99 -1.62 -59.78 -47.21
CA PHE A 99 -2.74 -60.48 -46.58
C PHE A 99 -4.00 -59.60 -46.53
N GLY A 100 -4.06 -58.52 -47.32
CA GLY A 100 -5.22 -57.63 -47.39
C GLY A 100 -5.35 -56.62 -46.24
N GLU A 101 -4.43 -56.61 -45.26
CA GLU A 101 -4.45 -55.68 -44.13
C GLU A 101 -3.59 -54.43 -44.41
N LEU A 102 -4.24 -53.26 -44.52
CA LEU A 102 -3.55 -51.99 -44.70
C LEU A 102 -2.98 -51.48 -43.36
N VAL A 103 -1.69 -51.75 -43.11
CA VAL A 103 -0.96 -51.18 -41.97
C VAL A 103 -0.05 -50.04 -42.44
N ILE A 104 -0.20 -48.87 -41.83
CA ILE A 104 0.69 -47.73 -42.06
C ILE A 104 1.87 -47.81 -41.08
N ARG A 105 3.04 -48.22 -41.58
CA ARG A 105 4.26 -48.33 -40.77
C ARG A 105 4.73 -46.95 -40.29
N ARG A 106 4.69 -45.94 -41.15
CA ARG A 106 5.14 -44.59 -40.79
C ARG A 106 4.47 -43.49 -41.59
N ILE A 107 4.10 -42.41 -40.92
CA ILE A 107 3.71 -41.14 -41.54
C ILE A 107 4.79 -40.10 -41.23
N ASP A 108 5.37 -39.48 -42.25
CA ASP A 108 6.38 -38.41 -42.11
C ASP A 108 5.76 -37.06 -42.53
N LEU A 109 5.59 -36.15 -41.57
CA LEU A 109 5.07 -34.80 -41.74
C LEU A 109 6.22 -33.79 -41.84
N ARG A 110 6.16 -32.85 -42.79
CA ARG A 110 7.12 -31.73 -42.87
C ARG A 110 6.41 -30.41 -43.14
N ASN A 111 6.90 -29.35 -42.48
CA ASN A 111 6.40 -27.98 -42.59
C ASN A 111 4.89 -27.96 -42.33
N LEU A 112 4.51 -28.44 -41.14
CA LEU A 112 3.12 -28.50 -40.72
C LEU A 112 2.79 -27.21 -39.97
N GLU A 113 1.83 -26.45 -40.46
CA GLU A 113 1.27 -25.29 -39.79
C GLU A 113 -0.14 -25.63 -39.31
N ILE A 114 -0.40 -25.38 -38.03
CA ILE A 114 -1.68 -25.66 -37.38
C ILE A 114 -2.20 -24.39 -36.76
N ASP A 115 -3.45 -24.01 -37.07
CA ASP A 115 -4.11 -22.88 -36.40
C ASP A 115 -4.75 -23.31 -35.06
N ARG A 116 -4.75 -22.42 -34.06
CA ARG A 116 -5.38 -22.66 -32.75
C ARG A 116 -6.83 -23.12 -32.85
N GLY A 117 -7.63 -22.47 -33.70
CA GLY A 117 -9.05 -22.82 -33.88
C GLY A 117 -9.24 -24.25 -34.37
N PHE A 118 -8.32 -24.73 -35.21
CA PHE A 118 -8.32 -26.12 -35.66
C PHE A 118 -8.01 -27.09 -34.52
N LEU A 119 -6.99 -26.80 -33.68
CA LEU A 119 -6.66 -27.63 -32.51
C LEU A 119 -7.81 -27.72 -31.51
N VAL A 120 -8.42 -26.59 -31.17
CA VAL A 120 -9.56 -26.55 -30.23
C VAL A 120 -10.70 -27.40 -30.76
N SER A 121 -11.07 -27.21 -32.04
CA SER A 121 -12.14 -28.00 -32.65
C SER A 121 -11.85 -29.51 -32.69
N TRP A 122 -10.59 -29.91 -32.87
CA TRP A 122 -10.21 -31.32 -32.83
C TRP A 122 -10.40 -31.91 -31.42
N ILE A 123 -9.97 -31.17 -30.39
CA ILE A 123 -10.15 -31.58 -28.99
C ILE A 123 -11.65 -31.73 -28.67
N ASP A 124 -12.49 -30.81 -29.14
CA ASP A 124 -13.94 -30.88 -28.95
C ASP A 124 -14.55 -32.09 -29.68
N ASP A 125 -14.15 -32.35 -30.93
CA ASP A 125 -14.59 -33.53 -31.70
C ASP A 125 -14.17 -34.83 -30.97
N MET A 126 -12.95 -34.90 -30.41
CA MET A 126 -12.48 -36.04 -29.61
C MET A 126 -13.27 -36.21 -28.30
N ARG A 127 -13.70 -35.12 -27.66
CA ARG A 127 -14.56 -35.16 -26.47
C ARG A 127 -15.97 -35.64 -26.80
N ALA A 128 -16.51 -35.29 -27.98
CA ALA A 128 -17.82 -35.72 -28.43
C ALA A 128 -17.84 -37.19 -28.91
N SER A 129 -16.71 -37.68 -29.44
CA SER A 129 -16.58 -39.03 -30.02
C SER A 129 -16.35 -40.14 -28.99
N SER A 130 -16.25 -39.83 -27.69
CA SER A 130 -15.95 -40.83 -26.65
C SER A 130 -17.15 -41.72 -26.24
N SER A 131 -18.19 -41.80 -27.06
CA SER A 131 -19.41 -42.59 -26.81
C SER A 131 -19.71 -43.68 -27.86
N GLY A 132 -18.75 -44.02 -28.74
CA GLY A 132 -18.96 -45.11 -29.71
C GLY A 132 -17.64 -45.73 -30.19
N GLU A 133 -17.62 -47.06 -30.27
CA GLU A 133 -16.54 -47.85 -30.90
C GLU A 133 -16.46 -47.49 -32.38
N ALA A 134 -15.54 -46.58 -32.73
CA ALA A 134 -15.17 -46.36 -34.12
C ALA A 134 -14.19 -47.46 -34.54
N GLU A 135 -14.69 -48.49 -35.25
CA GLU A 135 -13.84 -49.48 -35.93
C GLU A 135 -12.82 -48.76 -36.82
N THR A 136 -11.58 -48.70 -36.37
CA THR A 136 -10.53 -48.00 -37.10
C THR A 136 -9.91 -48.95 -38.12
N ALA A 137 -10.38 -48.89 -39.38
CA ALA A 137 -9.93 -49.76 -40.47
C ALA A 137 -8.44 -49.61 -40.87
N VAL A 138 -7.71 -48.63 -40.31
CA VAL A 138 -6.31 -48.34 -40.65
C VAL A 138 -5.45 -48.21 -39.39
N ILE A 139 -4.49 -49.13 -39.24
CA ILE A 139 -3.56 -49.14 -38.10
C ILE A 139 -2.31 -48.33 -38.45
N VAL A 140 -2.07 -47.24 -37.72
CA VAL A 140 -0.84 -46.42 -37.83
C VAL A 140 0.13 -46.81 -36.72
N GLN A 141 1.39 -47.08 -37.04
CA GLN A 141 2.39 -47.49 -36.03
C GLN A 141 3.27 -46.33 -35.54
N ARG A 142 3.61 -45.38 -36.41
CA ARG A 142 4.50 -44.27 -36.08
C ARG A 142 4.18 -43.02 -36.90
N VAL A 143 4.15 -41.86 -36.26
CA VAL A 143 4.05 -40.56 -36.93
C VAL A 143 5.28 -39.74 -36.56
N THR A 144 6.03 -39.26 -37.54
CA THR A 144 7.15 -38.35 -37.33
C THR A 144 6.87 -37.01 -37.97
N GLY A 145 7.37 -35.93 -37.37
CA GLY A 145 7.17 -34.58 -37.87
C GLY A 145 8.42 -33.74 -37.76
N LYS A 146 8.67 -32.91 -38.78
CA LYS A 146 9.73 -31.89 -38.77
C LYS A 146 9.16 -30.53 -39.14
N SER A 147 9.57 -29.49 -38.41
CA SER A 147 9.09 -28.12 -38.60
C SER A 147 7.57 -28.04 -38.46
N ILE A 148 7.07 -28.45 -37.29
CA ILE A 148 5.67 -28.26 -36.90
C ILE A 148 5.54 -26.92 -36.19
N THR A 149 4.69 -26.05 -36.68
CA THR A 149 4.44 -24.71 -36.16
C THR A 149 2.97 -24.56 -35.82
N ILE A 150 2.67 -23.96 -34.67
CA ILE A 150 1.30 -23.70 -34.23
C ILE A 150 1.08 -22.19 -34.19
N LYS A 151 0.14 -21.68 -34.98
CA LYS A 151 -0.31 -20.28 -34.94
C LYS A 151 -1.33 -20.15 -33.83
N TRP A 152 -0.88 -19.65 -32.68
CA TRP A 152 -1.72 -19.54 -31.50
C TRP A 152 -2.62 -18.29 -31.56
N ASP A 153 -2.04 -17.17 -32.00
CA ASP A 153 -2.70 -15.90 -32.28
C ASP A 153 -1.92 -15.14 -33.38
N LYS A 154 -2.36 -13.92 -33.75
CA LYS A 154 -1.71 -13.09 -34.79
C LYS A 154 -0.20 -12.92 -34.57
N ASP A 155 0.20 -12.72 -33.32
CA ASP A 155 1.58 -12.41 -32.96
C ASP A 155 2.31 -13.58 -32.26
N ILE A 156 1.60 -14.69 -32.00
CA ILE A 156 2.14 -15.82 -31.22
C ILE A 156 2.26 -17.06 -32.10
N ILE A 157 3.49 -17.38 -32.46
CA ILE A 157 3.86 -18.56 -33.24
C ILE A 157 4.68 -19.51 -32.36
N LEU A 158 4.16 -20.71 -32.12
CA LEU A 158 4.83 -21.75 -31.33
C LEU A 158 5.56 -22.73 -32.25
N GLY A 159 6.82 -23.02 -31.96
CA GLY A 159 7.66 -23.94 -32.72
C GLY A 159 8.85 -23.22 -33.37
N PRO A 160 9.45 -23.79 -34.43
CA PRO A 160 9.14 -25.10 -35.00
C PRO A 160 9.48 -26.26 -34.06
N TYR A 161 8.65 -27.30 -34.08
CA TYR A 161 8.81 -28.54 -33.32
C TYR A 161 9.17 -29.72 -34.22
N LYS A 162 9.79 -30.73 -33.62
CA LYS A 162 9.93 -32.08 -34.17
C LYS A 162 9.10 -33.04 -33.32
N LEU A 163 8.40 -33.94 -34.00
CA LEU A 163 7.46 -34.90 -33.43
C LEU A 163 7.95 -36.33 -33.71
N ASP A 164 7.85 -37.19 -32.71
CA ASP A 164 7.98 -38.64 -32.85
C ASP A 164 6.92 -39.32 -31.97
N LEU A 165 5.85 -39.77 -32.61
CA LEU A 165 4.71 -40.46 -32.02
C LEU A 165 4.78 -41.94 -32.41
N LYS A 166 4.76 -42.82 -31.42
CA LYS A 166 4.67 -44.27 -31.56
C LYS A 166 3.34 -44.73 -31.00
N LEU A 167 2.62 -45.54 -31.77
CA LEU A 167 1.33 -46.10 -31.42
C LEU A 167 1.46 -47.62 -31.20
N ALA A 168 0.64 -48.16 -30.32
CA ALA A 168 0.50 -49.60 -30.12
C ALA A 168 -0.22 -50.26 -31.30
N LYS A 169 -0.26 -51.59 -31.34
CA LYS A 169 -1.02 -52.33 -32.38
C LYS A 169 -2.53 -52.02 -32.33
N THR A 170 -3.03 -51.66 -31.15
CA THR A 170 -4.42 -51.23 -30.90
C THR A 170 -4.70 -49.80 -31.36
N GLY A 171 -3.69 -49.06 -31.82
CA GLY A 171 -3.80 -47.64 -32.18
C GLY A 171 -3.58 -46.69 -31.00
N ASP A 172 -3.54 -47.18 -29.76
CA ASP A 172 -3.31 -46.36 -28.57
C ASP A 172 -1.93 -45.70 -28.55
N LEU A 173 -1.82 -44.57 -27.88
CA LEU A 173 -0.55 -43.87 -27.69
C LEU A 173 0.41 -44.74 -26.86
N ASN A 174 1.54 -45.14 -27.44
CA ASN A 174 2.62 -45.78 -26.68
C ASN A 174 3.64 -44.74 -26.18
N THR A 175 4.16 -43.90 -27.09
CA THR A 175 5.11 -42.83 -26.73
C THR A 175 4.99 -41.65 -27.68
N LEU A 176 4.93 -40.44 -27.14
CA LEU A 176 5.01 -39.17 -27.84
C LEU A 176 6.26 -38.43 -27.38
N ARG A 177 7.08 -37.98 -28.33
CA ARG A 177 8.18 -37.04 -28.08
C ARG A 177 7.98 -35.82 -28.96
N LEU A 178 7.90 -34.66 -28.33
CA LEU A 178 7.83 -33.37 -29.00
C LEU A 178 8.99 -32.52 -28.50
N TYR A 179 9.83 -32.01 -29.39
CA TYR A 179 10.96 -31.16 -29.00
C TYR A 179 11.08 -29.96 -29.92
N ARG A 180 11.38 -28.80 -29.35
CA ARG A 180 11.63 -27.58 -30.11
C ARG A 180 12.90 -27.76 -30.94
N HIS A 181 12.96 -27.18 -32.13
CA HIS A 181 14.06 -27.37 -33.07
C HIS A 181 15.44 -27.03 -32.47
N ASP A 182 15.48 -25.99 -31.63
CA ASP A 182 16.66 -25.53 -30.88
C ASP A 182 16.97 -26.35 -29.61
N LYS A 183 16.20 -27.42 -29.35
CA LYS A 183 16.29 -28.28 -28.16
C LYS A 183 16.04 -27.55 -26.83
N ALA A 184 15.51 -26.33 -26.85
CA ALA A 184 15.27 -25.56 -25.63
C ALA A 184 14.06 -26.05 -24.84
N ALA A 185 13.18 -26.85 -25.44
CA ALA A 185 12.05 -27.49 -24.78
C ALA A 185 11.79 -28.90 -25.34
N MET A 186 11.44 -29.84 -24.45
CA MET A 186 11.11 -31.23 -24.78
C MET A 186 9.96 -31.71 -23.90
N LEU A 187 8.96 -32.32 -24.54
CA LEU A 187 7.84 -33.04 -23.95
C LEU A 187 7.95 -34.52 -24.30
N THR A 188 7.81 -35.38 -23.31
CA THR A 188 7.63 -36.83 -23.47
C THR A 188 6.34 -37.26 -22.80
N VAL A 189 5.52 -38.03 -23.51
CA VAL A 189 4.33 -38.68 -22.96
C VAL A 189 4.43 -40.17 -23.27
N SER A 190 4.17 -41.05 -22.31
CA SER A 190 4.23 -42.50 -22.50
C SER A 190 3.08 -43.22 -21.81
N ALA A 191 2.58 -44.30 -22.41
CA ALA A 191 1.58 -45.16 -21.78
C ALA A 191 2.05 -45.65 -20.41
N SER A 192 1.14 -45.67 -19.43
CA SER A 192 1.39 -46.11 -18.06
C SER A 192 0.09 -46.61 -17.43
N GLY A 193 -0.37 -47.79 -17.86
CA GLY A 193 -1.66 -48.34 -17.45
C GLY A 193 -2.81 -47.57 -18.11
N ASP A 194 -3.78 -47.13 -17.30
CA ASP A 194 -4.96 -46.33 -17.70
C ASP A 194 -4.68 -44.81 -17.77
N ALA A 195 -3.43 -44.41 -17.63
CA ALA A 195 -2.98 -43.02 -17.69
C ALA A 195 -1.72 -42.89 -18.56
N TYR A 196 -1.39 -41.65 -18.91
CA TYR A 196 -0.18 -41.33 -19.65
C TYR A 196 0.81 -40.57 -18.76
N ALA A 197 2.00 -41.12 -18.57
CA ALA A 197 3.08 -40.44 -17.85
C ALA A 197 3.65 -39.32 -18.72
N MET A 198 3.75 -38.11 -18.17
CA MET A 198 4.27 -36.92 -18.86
C MET A 198 5.55 -36.42 -18.18
N ARG A 199 6.53 -36.03 -19.00
CA ARG A 199 7.70 -35.23 -18.58
C ARG A 199 7.93 -34.08 -19.55
N PHE A 200 8.08 -32.87 -19.02
CA PHE A 200 8.45 -31.69 -19.76
C PHE A 200 9.75 -31.12 -19.18
N SER A 201 10.68 -30.73 -20.05
CA SER A 201 11.92 -30.06 -19.66
C SER A 201 12.23 -28.94 -20.63
N ALA A 202 12.59 -27.79 -20.11
CA ALA A 202 12.97 -26.62 -20.88
C ALA A 202 14.13 -25.86 -20.22
N LYS A 203 14.98 -25.24 -21.05
CA LYS A 203 16.15 -24.47 -20.64
C LYS A 203 16.26 -23.21 -21.49
N LYS A 204 16.44 -22.05 -20.85
CA LYS A 204 16.42 -20.73 -21.51
C LYS A 204 15.18 -20.58 -22.41
N TRP A 205 14.03 -20.96 -21.88
CA TRP A 205 12.78 -20.99 -22.63
C TRP A 205 11.96 -19.75 -22.34
N SER A 206 11.61 -19.02 -23.40
CA SER A 206 10.76 -17.84 -23.36
C SER A 206 9.32 -18.24 -23.69
N LEU A 207 8.38 -17.79 -22.85
CA LEU A 207 6.93 -17.90 -23.07
C LEU A 207 6.40 -16.55 -23.57
N GLN A 208 6.06 -16.48 -24.85
CA GLN A 208 5.60 -15.27 -25.55
C GLN A 208 4.07 -15.05 -25.44
N ALA A 209 3.42 -15.68 -24.47
CA ALA A 209 1.96 -15.61 -24.30
C ALA A 209 1.49 -14.40 -23.49
N LEU A 210 2.41 -13.52 -23.08
CA LEU A 210 2.20 -12.38 -22.20
C LEU A 210 2.87 -11.15 -22.82
N ASP A 211 2.36 -9.95 -22.53
CA ASP A 211 2.91 -8.68 -23.05
C ASP A 211 4.37 -8.45 -22.61
N GLU A 212 4.76 -9.00 -21.47
CA GLU A 212 6.12 -9.02 -20.94
C GLU A 212 6.73 -10.42 -21.09
N GLU A 213 7.99 -10.50 -21.53
CA GLU A 213 8.65 -11.76 -21.82
C GLU A 213 8.91 -12.59 -20.54
N LEU A 214 8.22 -13.72 -20.40
CA LEU A 214 8.44 -14.66 -19.29
C LEU A 214 9.53 -15.67 -19.67
N VAL A 215 10.75 -15.45 -19.16
CA VAL A 215 11.91 -16.30 -19.46
C VAL A 215 12.22 -17.26 -18.31
N PHE A 216 12.18 -18.56 -18.59
CA PHE A 216 12.60 -19.63 -17.69
C PHE A 216 14.06 -20.02 -17.96
N ASP A 217 14.93 -19.88 -16.96
CA ASP A 217 16.28 -20.43 -17.01
C ASP A 217 16.24 -21.96 -17.12
N ARG A 218 15.31 -22.55 -16.36
CA ARG A 218 14.98 -23.96 -16.37
C ARG A 218 13.53 -24.17 -15.96
N LEU A 219 12.83 -25.07 -16.62
CA LEU A 219 11.50 -25.53 -16.24
C LEU A 219 11.44 -27.05 -16.42
N ASN A 220 11.13 -27.77 -15.36
CA ASN A 220 10.93 -29.22 -15.37
C ASN A 220 9.57 -29.54 -14.78
N MET A 221 8.79 -30.37 -15.45
CA MET A 221 7.50 -30.84 -14.98
C MET A 221 7.40 -32.35 -15.18
N SER A 222 6.81 -33.05 -14.23
CA SER A 222 6.45 -34.46 -14.37
C SER A 222 5.07 -34.72 -13.79
N GLY A 223 4.34 -35.65 -14.39
CA GLY A 223 2.96 -35.91 -14.00
C GLY A 223 2.31 -37.04 -14.78
N SER A 224 0.99 -37.13 -14.68
CA SER A 224 0.14 -38.02 -15.45
C SER A 224 -1.02 -37.29 -16.10
N ILE A 225 -1.46 -37.79 -17.25
CA ILE A 225 -2.59 -37.29 -18.01
C ILE A 225 -3.63 -38.41 -18.10
N ARG A 226 -4.88 -38.08 -17.82
CA ARG A 226 -6.07 -38.90 -18.06
C ARG A 226 -7.03 -38.10 -18.94
N GLN A 227 -8.13 -38.71 -19.37
CA GLN A 227 -9.09 -38.10 -20.30
C GLN A 227 -9.68 -36.77 -19.79
N ASP A 228 -9.87 -36.64 -18.47
CA ASP A 228 -10.58 -35.52 -17.84
C ASP A 228 -9.73 -34.72 -16.84
N ARG A 229 -8.44 -35.07 -16.70
CA ARG A 229 -7.54 -34.43 -15.75
C ARG A 229 -6.06 -34.58 -16.09
N VAL A 230 -5.27 -33.58 -15.68
CA VAL A 230 -3.81 -33.61 -15.61
C VAL A 230 -3.39 -33.50 -14.16
N ASN A 231 -2.46 -34.35 -13.72
CA ASN A 231 -1.83 -34.24 -12.41
C ASN A 231 -0.31 -34.07 -12.56
N LEU A 232 0.19 -32.89 -12.23
CA LEU A 232 1.61 -32.57 -12.14
C LEU A 232 2.09 -32.88 -10.72
N SER A 233 2.73 -34.03 -10.55
CA SER A 233 3.31 -34.45 -9.27
C SER A 233 4.53 -33.61 -8.87
N LYS A 234 5.25 -33.07 -9.86
CA LYS A 234 6.40 -32.19 -9.65
C LYS A 234 6.47 -31.11 -10.71
N VAL A 235 6.61 -29.88 -10.25
CA VAL A 235 6.95 -28.69 -11.03
C VAL A 235 8.18 -28.07 -10.38
N SER A 236 9.23 -27.82 -11.14
CA SER A 236 10.46 -27.18 -10.67
C SER A 236 10.92 -26.17 -11.72
N ALA A 237 11.03 -24.91 -11.33
CA ALA A 237 11.40 -23.82 -12.21
C ALA A 237 12.47 -22.93 -11.58
N LYS A 238 13.39 -22.43 -12.43
CA LYS A 238 14.24 -21.27 -12.15
C LYS A 238 13.78 -20.12 -13.04
N VAL A 239 13.27 -19.07 -12.43
CA VAL A 239 12.62 -17.95 -13.11
C VAL A 239 12.70 -16.70 -12.22
N PHE A 240 12.80 -15.52 -12.84
CA PHE A 240 12.90 -14.23 -12.15
C PHE A 240 13.99 -14.16 -11.05
N GLY A 241 15.10 -14.86 -11.27
CA GLY A 241 16.24 -14.91 -10.34
C GLY A 241 16.00 -15.72 -9.06
N GLY A 242 14.90 -16.47 -8.97
CA GLY A 242 14.59 -17.38 -7.87
C GLY A 242 14.23 -18.79 -8.33
N SER A 243 13.73 -19.60 -7.41
CA SER A 243 13.21 -20.94 -7.72
C SER A 243 11.76 -21.11 -7.26
N LEU A 244 11.04 -21.95 -8.00
CA LEU A 244 9.67 -22.36 -7.71
C LEU A 244 9.62 -23.88 -7.75
N GLU A 245 9.05 -24.49 -6.72
CA GLU A 245 8.78 -25.93 -6.64
C GLU A 245 7.31 -26.15 -6.28
N GLY A 246 6.70 -27.22 -6.78
CA GLY A 246 5.30 -27.46 -6.45
C GLY A 246 4.66 -28.64 -7.16
N SER A 247 3.35 -28.74 -6.99
CA SER A 247 2.46 -29.67 -7.67
C SER A 247 1.18 -28.96 -8.08
N ALA A 248 0.54 -29.47 -9.13
CA ALA A 248 -0.72 -28.92 -9.63
C ALA A 248 -1.60 -30.01 -10.24
N GLY A 249 -2.89 -29.98 -9.92
CA GLY A 249 -3.92 -30.77 -10.57
C GLY A 249 -4.86 -29.87 -11.36
N PHE A 250 -5.19 -30.28 -12.57
CA PHE A 250 -6.18 -29.64 -13.43
C PHE A 250 -7.24 -30.68 -13.81
N SER A 251 -8.53 -30.38 -13.67
CA SER A 251 -9.64 -31.26 -14.06
C SER A 251 -10.73 -30.49 -14.78
N TRP A 252 -11.41 -31.15 -15.71
CA TRP A 252 -12.42 -30.51 -16.58
C TRP A 252 -13.64 -31.40 -16.90
N LYS A 253 -13.92 -32.45 -16.10
CA LYS A 253 -15.08 -33.34 -16.31
C LYS A 253 -16.41 -32.60 -16.15
N ASP A 254 -16.67 -32.10 -14.95
CA ASP A 254 -17.94 -31.40 -14.61
C ASP A 254 -17.75 -29.87 -14.55
N SER A 255 -16.57 -29.44 -14.10
CA SER A 255 -16.17 -28.03 -14.00
C SER A 255 -14.66 -27.91 -14.14
N PHE A 256 -14.20 -26.74 -14.58
CA PHE A 256 -12.76 -26.45 -14.62
C PHE A 256 -12.29 -26.19 -13.20
N ARG A 257 -11.29 -26.97 -12.75
CA ARG A 257 -10.68 -26.79 -11.43
C ARG A 257 -9.16 -26.86 -11.51
N ILE A 258 -8.48 -25.97 -10.78
CA ILE A 258 -7.04 -26.01 -10.55
C ILE A 258 -6.79 -26.11 -9.05
N LEU A 259 -6.08 -27.14 -8.63
CA LEU A 259 -5.55 -27.27 -7.28
C LEU A 259 -4.03 -27.22 -7.35
N GLY A 260 -3.40 -26.34 -6.59
CA GLY A 260 -1.94 -26.16 -6.64
C GLY A 260 -1.32 -25.99 -5.27
N LYS A 261 -0.09 -26.49 -5.11
CA LYS A 261 0.77 -26.18 -3.98
C LYS A 261 2.11 -25.71 -4.53
N LEU A 262 2.51 -24.50 -4.17
CA LEU A 262 3.72 -23.84 -4.66
C LEU A 262 4.59 -23.41 -3.48
N GLN A 263 5.89 -23.67 -3.59
CA GLN A 263 6.93 -23.15 -2.75
C GLN A 263 7.86 -22.28 -3.59
N VAL A 264 7.98 -21.01 -3.20
CA VAL A 264 8.82 -20.03 -3.87
C VAL A 264 10.01 -19.71 -2.98
N SER A 265 11.19 -19.59 -3.57
CA SER A 265 12.42 -19.22 -2.86
C SER A 265 13.16 -18.12 -3.62
N ASN A 266 13.38 -17.01 -2.92
CA ASN A 266 14.27 -15.91 -3.31
C ASN A 266 13.94 -15.31 -4.70
N MET A 267 12.66 -15.25 -5.07
CA MET A 267 12.22 -14.72 -6.36
C MET A 267 12.13 -13.20 -6.31
N LYS A 268 12.57 -12.49 -7.36
CA LYS A 268 12.46 -11.03 -7.42
C LYS A 268 11.00 -10.64 -7.66
N SER A 269 10.43 -9.77 -6.82
CA SER A 269 9.03 -9.35 -6.97
C SER A 269 8.83 -8.35 -8.11
N GLY A 270 9.80 -7.48 -8.38
CA GLY A 270 9.69 -6.45 -9.43
C GLY A 270 9.35 -7.01 -10.82
N PRO A 271 10.09 -8.01 -11.36
CA PRO A 271 9.74 -8.66 -12.63
C PRO A 271 8.37 -9.34 -12.60
N VAL A 272 8.03 -10.05 -11.51
CA VAL A 272 6.72 -10.70 -11.37
C VAL A 272 5.58 -9.67 -11.47
N MET A 273 5.73 -8.55 -10.76
CA MET A 273 4.74 -7.48 -10.73
C MET A 273 4.54 -6.80 -12.09
N ARG A 274 5.60 -6.70 -12.92
CA ARG A 274 5.49 -6.17 -14.29
C ARG A 274 4.71 -7.08 -15.22
N VAL A 275 4.87 -8.40 -15.10
CA VAL A 275 4.10 -9.36 -15.89
C VAL A 275 2.59 -9.20 -15.67
N PHE A 276 2.16 -8.78 -14.48
CA PHE A 276 0.74 -8.50 -14.20
C PHE A 276 0.33 -7.04 -14.43
N GLY A 277 1.23 -6.17 -14.90
CA GLY A 277 0.95 -4.75 -15.16
C GLY A 277 0.91 -3.84 -13.91
N TYR A 278 1.42 -4.29 -12.75
CA TYR A 278 1.36 -3.54 -11.48
C TYR A 278 2.72 -3.48 -10.77
N PRO A 279 3.69 -2.67 -11.23
CA PRO A 279 5.05 -2.58 -10.64
C PRO A 279 5.09 -1.85 -9.29
N VAL A 280 4.25 -2.25 -8.34
CA VAL A 280 4.05 -1.59 -7.03
C VAL A 280 4.99 -2.10 -5.94
N LEU A 281 5.75 -3.17 -6.21
CA LEU A 281 6.52 -3.88 -5.19
C LEU A 281 7.83 -4.44 -5.74
N ASP A 282 8.94 -3.98 -5.17
CA ASP A 282 10.27 -4.55 -5.40
C ASP A 282 10.82 -5.25 -4.15
N GLY A 283 11.87 -6.04 -4.33
CA GLY A 283 12.50 -6.87 -3.32
C GLY A 283 12.56 -8.34 -3.73
N LYS A 284 12.83 -9.22 -2.76
CA LYS A 284 12.81 -10.67 -2.96
C LYS A 284 11.75 -11.32 -2.08
N TYR A 285 11.05 -12.31 -2.61
CA TYR A 285 10.05 -13.06 -1.85
C TYR A 285 10.28 -14.57 -1.86
N SER A 286 9.92 -15.19 -0.74
CA SER A 286 9.90 -16.63 -0.52
C SER A 286 8.60 -16.98 0.20
N GLY A 287 8.05 -18.16 -0.01
CA GLY A 287 6.80 -18.53 0.64
C GLY A 287 6.20 -19.84 0.17
N GLU A 288 5.13 -20.25 0.82
CA GLU A 288 4.31 -21.38 0.42
C GLU A 288 2.88 -20.88 0.15
N VAL A 289 2.32 -21.30 -0.98
CA VAL A 289 1.00 -20.89 -1.43
C VAL A 289 0.22 -22.11 -1.88
N ARG A 290 -1.03 -22.24 -1.40
CA ARG A 290 -2.03 -23.18 -1.89
C ARG A 290 -3.02 -22.41 -2.77
N LEU A 291 -3.30 -22.97 -3.93
CA LEU A 291 -4.21 -22.42 -4.94
C LEU A 291 -5.39 -23.37 -5.08
N ASN A 292 -6.60 -22.81 -5.09
CA ASN A 292 -7.81 -23.52 -5.47
C ASN A 292 -8.66 -22.59 -6.34
N PHE A 293 -8.69 -22.86 -7.63
CA PHE A 293 -9.41 -22.09 -8.63
C PHE A 293 -10.49 -22.96 -9.25
N SER A 294 -11.64 -22.39 -9.52
CA SER A 294 -12.77 -23.11 -10.10
C SER A 294 -13.61 -22.19 -10.97
N GLY A 295 -14.09 -22.69 -12.11
CA GLY A 295 -14.95 -21.96 -13.02
C GLY A 295 -15.79 -22.90 -13.89
N ALA A 296 -16.89 -22.38 -14.42
CA ALA A 296 -17.72 -23.09 -15.41
C ALA A 296 -16.98 -23.31 -16.74
N SER A 297 -16.00 -22.46 -17.04
CA SER A 297 -15.16 -22.50 -18.24
C SER A 297 -13.72 -22.10 -17.89
N ALA A 298 -12.77 -22.40 -18.78
CA ALA A 298 -11.35 -22.16 -18.56
C ALA A 298 -11.01 -20.66 -18.35
N ASP A 299 -11.71 -19.77 -19.07
CA ASP A 299 -11.58 -18.32 -18.97
C ASP A 299 -12.13 -17.75 -17.64
N ARG A 300 -13.02 -18.49 -16.96
CA ARG A 300 -13.64 -18.10 -15.69
C ARG A 300 -12.97 -18.68 -14.44
N LEU A 301 -11.83 -19.34 -14.59
CA LEU A 301 -11.11 -19.96 -13.47
C LEU A 301 -10.71 -18.95 -12.38
N LEU A 302 -10.47 -17.70 -12.76
CA LEU A 302 -10.01 -16.62 -11.86
C LEU A 302 -11.14 -15.71 -11.39
N ASP A 303 -12.42 -16.07 -11.59
CA ASP A 303 -13.55 -15.28 -11.11
C ASP A 303 -13.65 -15.33 -9.57
N HIS A 304 -13.34 -16.50 -8.99
CA HIS A 304 -13.40 -16.74 -7.54
C HIS A 304 -12.14 -17.46 -7.03
N PRO A 305 -10.96 -16.83 -7.11
CA PRO A 305 -9.72 -17.47 -6.73
C PRO A 305 -9.66 -17.65 -5.21
N VAL A 306 -9.31 -18.86 -4.78
CA VAL A 306 -8.94 -19.12 -3.39
C VAL A 306 -7.43 -19.30 -3.33
N VAL A 307 -6.76 -18.43 -2.58
CA VAL A 307 -5.31 -18.45 -2.37
C VAL A 307 -5.03 -18.39 -0.89
N GLU A 308 -4.30 -19.35 -0.34
CA GLU A 308 -3.89 -19.34 1.06
C GLU A 308 -2.40 -19.60 1.18
N GLY A 309 -1.70 -18.80 1.97
CA GLY A 309 -0.26 -18.96 2.06
C GLY A 309 0.43 -18.07 3.06
N SER A 310 1.73 -18.32 3.18
CA SER A 310 2.68 -17.50 3.92
C SER A 310 3.74 -16.99 2.95
N VAL A 311 4.02 -15.69 3.01
CA VAL A 311 5.00 -15.02 2.15
C VAL A 311 5.92 -14.19 3.02
N GLN A 312 7.21 -14.30 2.78
CA GLN A 312 8.24 -13.44 3.32
C GLN A 312 8.79 -12.59 2.18
N LEU A 313 8.80 -11.28 2.35
CA LEU A 313 9.50 -10.34 1.50
C LEU A 313 10.68 -9.74 2.25
N VAL A 314 11.77 -9.48 1.56
CA VAL A 314 13.00 -8.90 2.14
C VAL A 314 13.59 -7.83 1.22
N ASN A 315 14.19 -6.82 1.85
CA ASN A 315 14.92 -5.72 1.21
C ASN A 315 14.17 -5.13 0.01
N GLY A 316 13.00 -4.54 0.30
CA GLY A 316 12.08 -4.11 -0.75
C GLY A 316 11.50 -2.74 -0.52
N THR A 317 10.85 -2.25 -1.58
CA THR A 317 10.26 -0.92 -1.65
C THR A 317 8.86 -1.04 -2.24
N ILE A 318 7.92 -0.29 -1.69
CA ILE A 318 6.55 -0.16 -2.20
C ILE A 318 6.44 1.14 -2.98
N TYR A 319 5.79 1.10 -4.15
CA TYR A 319 5.61 2.24 -5.05
C TYR A 319 4.13 2.54 -5.29
N TYR A 320 3.83 3.78 -5.71
CA TYR A 320 2.50 4.12 -6.22
C TYR A 320 2.22 3.42 -7.57
N PRO A 321 0.98 2.98 -7.85
CA PRO A 321 0.64 2.30 -9.10
C PRO A 321 0.90 3.11 -10.38
N ALA A 322 0.79 4.44 -10.31
CA ALA A 322 0.82 5.34 -11.48
C ALA A 322 2.18 6.01 -11.74
N GLY A 323 3.23 5.70 -10.97
CA GLY A 323 4.53 6.32 -11.16
C GLY A 323 5.52 5.89 -10.09
N LYS A 324 6.81 5.83 -10.45
CA LYS A 324 7.96 5.37 -9.65
C LYS A 324 8.17 6.09 -8.30
N LYS A 325 7.20 6.89 -7.83
CA LYS A 325 7.22 7.51 -6.51
C LYS A 325 7.16 6.42 -5.45
N LYS A 326 8.26 6.32 -4.70
CA LYS A 326 8.39 5.49 -3.52
C LYS A 326 7.33 5.87 -2.48
N ILE A 327 6.71 4.86 -1.87
CA ILE A 327 5.80 4.98 -0.72
C ILE A 327 6.56 4.71 0.56
N LEU A 328 7.22 3.55 0.65
CA LEU A 328 7.99 3.16 1.83
C LEU A 328 9.01 2.07 1.51
N ASP A 329 10.06 2.01 2.31
CA ASP A 329 11.01 0.90 2.33
C ASP A 329 10.73 -0.06 3.47
N PHE A 330 11.13 -1.33 3.29
CA PHE A 330 11.10 -2.34 4.33
C PHE A 330 12.30 -3.28 4.26
N ASP A 331 12.79 -3.67 5.43
CA ASP A 331 13.83 -4.70 5.52
C ASP A 331 13.23 -6.09 5.34
N LYS A 332 12.05 -6.29 5.93
CA LYS A 332 11.36 -7.59 5.94
C LYS A 332 9.88 -7.44 6.19
N ILE A 333 9.06 -8.16 5.42
CA ILE A 333 7.62 -8.34 5.65
C ILE A 333 7.32 -9.84 5.68
N ASN A 334 6.74 -10.35 6.75
CA ASN A 334 6.14 -11.67 6.79
C ASN A 334 4.62 -11.51 6.76
N PHE A 335 3.97 -12.17 5.81
CA PHE A 335 2.54 -12.13 5.58
C PHE A 335 1.97 -13.55 5.64
N THR A 336 0.81 -13.70 6.25
CA THR A 336 0.02 -14.93 6.22
C THR A 336 -1.44 -14.54 6.09
N GLY A 337 -2.13 -15.13 5.12
CA GLY A 337 -3.49 -14.76 4.80
C GLY A 337 -4.18 -15.71 3.84
N ARG A 338 -5.44 -15.39 3.55
CA ARG A 338 -6.29 -16.12 2.63
C ARG A 338 -7.11 -15.14 1.78
N LEU A 339 -6.96 -15.24 0.47
CA LEU A 339 -7.83 -14.62 -0.52
C LEU A 339 -8.95 -15.61 -0.87
N ASN A 340 -10.18 -15.12 -0.96
CA ASN A 340 -11.35 -15.85 -1.43
C ASN A 340 -12.21 -14.91 -2.28
N GLY A 341 -12.01 -14.93 -3.60
CA GLY A 341 -12.66 -13.99 -4.49
C GLY A 341 -12.32 -12.54 -4.11
N PRO A 342 -13.32 -11.66 -3.90
CA PRO A 342 -13.10 -10.26 -3.56
C PRO A 342 -12.84 -10.01 -2.05
N HIS A 343 -12.52 -11.05 -1.29
CA HIS A 343 -12.33 -10.99 0.16
C HIS A 343 -10.94 -11.50 0.56
N LEU A 344 -10.14 -10.65 1.18
CA LEU A 344 -8.80 -10.96 1.68
C LEU A 344 -8.78 -10.91 3.20
N VAL A 345 -8.46 -12.03 3.84
CA VAL A 345 -8.18 -12.12 5.28
C VAL A 345 -6.67 -12.12 5.51
N ILE A 346 -6.20 -11.14 6.28
CA ILE A 346 -4.82 -11.01 6.74
C ILE A 346 -4.74 -11.58 8.16
N LYS A 347 -4.34 -12.86 8.28
CA LYS A 347 -4.16 -13.54 9.58
C LYS A 347 -3.03 -12.88 10.38
N SER A 348 -1.91 -12.59 9.72
CA SER A 348 -0.75 -11.94 10.33
C SER A 348 0.09 -11.22 9.28
N LEU A 349 0.42 -9.96 9.54
CA LEU A 349 1.41 -9.19 8.80
C LEU A 349 2.41 -8.64 9.82
N LYS A 350 3.69 -8.98 9.69
CA LYS A 350 4.78 -8.47 10.54
C LYS A 350 5.84 -7.85 9.67
N SER A 351 6.17 -6.58 9.89
CA SER A 351 7.17 -5.83 9.14
C SER A 351 8.28 -5.30 10.06
N ARG A 352 9.51 -5.25 9.53
CA ARG A 352 10.62 -4.45 10.05
C ARG A 352 10.91 -3.34 9.05
N SER A 353 10.83 -2.10 9.52
CA SER A 353 11.04 -0.89 8.72
C SER A 353 11.34 0.28 9.63
N TYR A 354 12.11 1.27 9.14
CA TYR A 354 12.42 2.51 9.86
C TYR A 354 12.92 2.29 11.29
N SER A 355 13.84 1.33 11.48
CA SER A 355 14.42 0.90 12.78
C SER A 355 13.43 0.30 13.80
N GLY A 356 12.16 0.09 13.42
CA GLY A 356 11.12 -0.43 14.29
C GLY A 356 10.40 -1.65 13.71
N THR A 357 9.34 -2.05 14.39
CA THR A 357 8.47 -3.16 13.96
C THR A 357 7.02 -2.74 13.83
N LEU A 358 6.33 -3.37 12.90
CA LEU A 358 4.91 -3.22 12.66
C LEU A 358 4.27 -4.60 12.63
N SER A 359 3.12 -4.75 13.29
CA SER A 359 2.30 -5.95 13.25
C SER A 359 0.87 -5.55 12.91
N ALA A 360 0.24 -6.24 11.98
CA ALA A 360 -1.15 -6.00 11.57
C ALA A 360 -1.91 -7.30 11.33
N SER A 361 -3.22 -7.24 11.50
CA SER A 361 -4.17 -8.26 11.08
C SER A 361 -5.50 -7.59 10.72
N GLY A 362 -6.29 -8.23 9.88
CA GLY A 362 -7.54 -7.65 9.43
C GLY A 362 -8.09 -8.31 8.19
N GLU A 363 -9.02 -7.63 7.56
CA GLU A 363 -9.73 -8.09 6.37
C GLU A 363 -9.96 -6.92 5.41
N MET A 364 -10.13 -7.27 4.15
CA MET A 364 -10.42 -6.37 3.06
C MET A 364 -11.46 -7.01 2.14
N ASP A 365 -12.53 -6.30 1.85
CA ASP A 365 -13.59 -6.72 0.94
C ASP A 365 -13.81 -5.64 -0.13
N TRP A 366 -13.90 -6.03 -1.39
CA TRP A 366 -14.17 -5.11 -2.51
C TRP A 366 -15.35 -5.55 -3.39
N LYS A 367 -16.24 -6.43 -2.90
CA LYS A 367 -17.36 -6.97 -3.71
C LYS A 367 -18.37 -5.89 -4.11
N THR A 368 -18.72 -5.01 -3.16
CA THR A 368 -19.74 -3.94 -3.35
C THR A 368 -19.18 -2.56 -3.00
N GLY A 369 -17.88 -2.38 -3.23
CA GLY A 369 -17.08 -1.26 -2.73
C GLY A 369 -16.08 -1.71 -1.67
N TRP A 370 -15.08 -0.87 -1.44
CA TRP A 370 -13.94 -1.15 -0.59
C TRP A 370 -14.30 -1.01 0.89
N ARG A 371 -14.03 -2.05 1.67
CA ARG A 371 -14.13 -2.07 3.13
C ARG A 371 -12.86 -2.71 3.68
N ILE A 372 -12.15 -1.99 4.53
CA ILE A 372 -10.94 -2.48 5.21
C ILE A 372 -11.18 -2.37 6.70
N ALA A 373 -10.95 -3.45 7.44
CA ALA A 373 -11.02 -3.44 8.89
C ALA A 373 -9.82 -4.19 9.46
N GLY A 374 -9.17 -3.65 10.49
CA GLY A 374 -8.00 -4.31 11.05
C GLY A 374 -7.48 -3.69 12.34
N LYS A 375 -6.47 -4.34 12.89
CA LYS A 375 -5.67 -3.88 14.02
C LYS A 375 -4.24 -3.69 13.55
N LEU A 376 -3.62 -2.61 13.99
CA LEU A 376 -2.25 -2.23 13.72
C LEU A 376 -1.53 -1.98 15.05
N SER A 377 -0.33 -2.51 15.20
CA SER A 377 0.57 -2.20 16.30
C SER A 377 1.94 -1.87 15.76
N THR A 378 2.59 -0.85 16.30
CA THR A 378 3.97 -0.50 15.98
C THR A 378 4.82 -0.42 17.25
N LYS A 379 6.12 -0.67 17.13
CA LYS A 379 7.09 -0.50 18.22
C LYS A 379 8.38 0.09 17.68
N GLY A 380 8.76 1.26 18.21
CA GLY A 380 10.06 1.88 17.94
C GLY A 380 10.25 2.43 16.53
N ILE A 381 9.19 2.68 15.77
CA ILE A 381 9.28 3.24 14.41
C ILE A 381 9.89 4.65 14.48
N ASN A 382 10.92 4.94 13.70
CA ASN A 382 11.39 6.30 13.51
C ASN A 382 10.36 7.08 12.68
N ILE A 383 9.52 7.88 13.36
CA ILE A 383 8.40 8.56 12.69
C ILE A 383 8.88 9.67 11.75
N GLU A 384 10.03 10.27 12.03
CA GLU A 384 10.58 11.33 11.16
C GLU A 384 10.95 10.75 9.79
N ALA A 385 11.68 9.63 9.76
CA ALA A 385 12.04 8.96 8.51
C ALA A 385 10.81 8.42 7.75
N LEU A 386 9.81 7.91 8.45
CA LEU A 386 8.57 7.44 7.83
C LEU A 386 7.78 8.59 7.20
N LEU A 387 7.66 9.74 7.88
CA LEU A 387 6.92 10.90 7.37
C LEU A 387 7.65 11.58 6.21
N ASP A 388 8.98 11.56 6.22
CA ASP A 388 9.81 12.05 5.11
C ASP A 388 9.49 11.29 3.82
N ASP A 389 9.49 9.95 3.85
CA ASP A 389 9.12 9.12 2.69
C ASP A 389 7.66 9.31 2.25
N LEU A 390 6.72 9.41 3.20
CA LEU A 390 5.29 9.48 2.89
C LEU A 390 4.82 10.86 2.43
N THR A 391 5.37 11.94 3.01
CA THR A 391 4.82 13.29 2.88
C THR A 391 5.84 14.33 2.44
N GLY A 392 7.14 14.07 2.60
CA GLY A 392 8.21 15.08 2.42
C GLY A 392 8.20 16.19 3.47
N GLU A 393 7.35 16.08 4.51
CA GLU A 393 7.14 17.10 5.52
C GLU A 393 7.41 16.55 6.93
N LYS A 394 8.03 17.40 7.77
CA LYS A 394 8.31 17.05 9.17
C LYS A 394 7.21 17.64 10.05
N TYR A 395 6.39 16.76 10.62
CA TYR A 395 5.35 17.15 11.60
C TYR A 395 5.76 16.81 13.04
N ILE A 396 6.35 15.63 13.22
CA ILE A 396 6.75 15.11 14.53
C ILE A 396 7.96 14.19 14.37
N SER A 397 8.82 14.13 15.38
CA SER A 397 9.97 13.20 15.44
C SER A 397 9.95 12.30 16.67
N GLY A 398 10.92 11.39 16.73
CA GLY A 398 11.13 10.44 17.83
C GLY A 398 10.72 9.01 17.50
N LYS A 399 10.68 8.16 18.52
CA LYS A 399 10.29 6.75 18.37
C LYS A 399 8.80 6.56 18.63
N LEU A 400 8.08 6.03 17.64
CA LEU A 400 6.65 5.76 17.68
C LEU A 400 6.35 4.33 18.12
N THR A 401 5.45 4.20 19.11
CA THR A 401 4.75 2.97 19.47
C THR A 401 3.26 3.22 19.42
N ALA A 402 2.51 2.48 18.61
CA ALA A 402 1.07 2.65 18.47
C ALA A 402 0.33 1.32 18.58
N ARG A 403 -0.94 1.39 18.99
CA ARG A 403 -1.94 0.32 18.88
C ARG A 403 -3.25 0.95 18.43
N THR A 404 -3.71 0.60 17.24
CA THR A 404 -4.80 1.28 16.55
C THR A 404 -5.72 0.27 15.86
N SER A 405 -7.03 0.44 15.98
CA SER A 405 -8.00 -0.19 15.09
C SER A 405 -8.30 0.74 13.92
N ILE A 406 -8.43 0.15 12.74
CA ILE A 406 -8.63 0.86 11.48
C ILE A 406 -9.93 0.33 10.86
N LYS A 407 -10.81 1.23 10.43
CA LYS A 407 -11.94 0.92 9.56
C LYS A 407 -11.97 1.97 8.45
N LEU A 408 -11.88 1.52 7.20
CA LEU A 408 -11.93 2.36 6.00
C LEU A 408 -13.06 1.86 5.11
N ARG A 409 -13.83 2.77 4.50
CA ARG A 409 -14.91 2.43 3.59
C ARG A 409 -14.98 3.44 2.46
N SER A 410 -15.06 2.97 1.21
CA SER A 410 -15.28 3.83 0.06
C SER A 410 -15.80 3.04 -1.15
N ARG A 411 -16.48 3.70 -2.09
CA ARG A 411 -16.83 3.09 -3.38
C ARG A 411 -15.61 2.86 -4.27
N LYS A 412 -14.57 3.69 -4.12
CA LYS A 412 -13.33 3.66 -4.92
C LYS A 412 -12.11 3.52 -4.00
N ALA A 413 -11.12 2.72 -4.40
CA ALA A 413 -9.89 2.51 -3.62
C ALA A 413 -9.15 3.82 -3.32
N SER A 414 -9.09 4.73 -4.30
CA SER A 414 -8.39 6.02 -4.20
C SER A 414 -8.96 6.96 -3.11
N HIS A 415 -10.20 6.74 -2.68
CA HIS A 415 -10.91 7.56 -1.71
C HIS A 415 -11.02 6.90 -0.33
N LEU A 416 -10.28 5.82 -0.08
CA LEU A 416 -10.34 5.09 1.20
C LEU A 416 -9.91 5.93 2.42
N LEU A 417 -9.04 6.91 2.19
CA LEU A 417 -8.52 7.79 3.24
C LEU A 417 -9.34 9.07 3.45
N ASP A 418 -10.38 9.30 2.64
CA ASP A 418 -11.24 10.49 2.76
C ASP A 418 -12.16 10.41 3.98
N HIS A 419 -12.53 9.19 4.36
CA HIS A 419 -13.44 8.91 5.47
C HIS A 419 -12.88 7.86 6.44
N PRO A 420 -11.72 8.12 7.06
CA PRO A 420 -11.06 7.14 7.89
C PRO A 420 -11.74 7.07 9.25
N TYR A 421 -11.87 5.86 9.79
CA TYR A 421 -12.15 5.64 11.21
C TYR A 421 -10.93 4.98 11.85
N LEU A 422 -10.23 5.71 12.73
CA LEU A 422 -9.08 5.20 13.47
C LEU A 422 -9.34 5.38 14.96
N GLU A 423 -9.10 4.35 15.77
CA GLU A 423 -9.15 4.47 17.23
C GLU A 423 -7.96 3.78 17.87
N GLY A 424 -7.23 4.49 18.71
CA GLY A 424 -5.98 3.92 19.22
C GLY A 424 -5.30 4.70 20.31
N LYS A 425 -4.15 4.14 20.71
CA LYS A 425 -3.17 4.74 21.61
C LYS A 425 -1.86 4.88 20.84
N VAL A 426 -1.27 6.06 20.92
CA VAL A 426 -0.01 6.42 20.29
C VAL A 426 0.94 6.94 21.35
N HIS A 427 2.20 6.54 21.29
CA HIS A 427 3.23 6.97 22.22
C HIS A 427 4.50 7.31 21.44
N PHE A 428 4.91 8.57 21.52
CA PHE A 428 6.19 9.06 21.02
C PHE A 428 7.17 9.24 22.19
N VAL A 429 8.44 8.92 21.96
CA VAL A 429 9.52 9.08 22.94
C VAL A 429 10.66 9.89 22.32
N ASN A 430 11.21 10.83 23.10
CA ASN A 430 12.34 11.69 22.75
C ASN A 430 12.16 12.35 21.37
N GLY A 431 11.19 13.25 21.27
CA GLY A 431 10.80 13.85 19.99
C GLY A 431 10.49 15.34 20.09
N ALA A 432 10.19 15.92 18.94
CA ALA A 432 9.72 17.28 18.83
C ALA A 432 8.53 17.37 17.85
N VAL A 433 7.71 18.40 18.03
CA VAL A 433 6.69 18.84 17.06
C VAL A 433 7.27 19.98 16.25
N PHE A 434 6.98 19.98 14.96
CA PHE A 434 7.50 20.93 13.99
C PHE A 434 6.36 21.76 13.39
N ARG A 435 6.68 22.99 13.00
CA ARG A 435 5.79 23.83 12.20
C ARG A 435 5.88 23.41 10.72
N PRO A 436 4.77 23.02 10.07
CA PRO A 436 4.76 22.64 8.66
C PRO A 436 5.38 23.72 7.75
N GLY A 437 6.09 23.31 6.70
CA GLY A 437 6.72 24.20 5.72
C GLY A 437 7.90 25.05 6.21
N LYS A 438 8.19 25.08 7.52
CA LYS A 438 9.32 25.86 8.09
C LYS A 438 10.40 25.00 8.75
N ASN A 439 10.17 23.70 8.93
CA ASN A 439 11.03 22.77 9.69
C ASN A 439 11.47 23.29 11.08
N LYS A 440 10.73 24.27 11.63
CA LYS A 440 11.04 24.89 12.93
C LYS A 440 10.43 24.05 14.05
N LYS A 441 11.26 23.60 14.99
CA LYS A 441 10.81 22.93 16.22
C LYS A 441 10.01 23.92 17.07
N ILE A 442 8.79 23.54 17.44
CA ILE A 442 7.88 24.37 18.26
C ILE A 442 7.57 23.74 19.63
N LEU A 443 7.79 22.44 19.79
CA LEU A 443 7.58 21.76 21.07
C LEU A 443 8.52 20.57 21.22
N LYS A 444 9.30 20.50 22.30
CA LYS A 444 10.14 19.34 22.64
C LYS A 444 9.49 18.49 23.74
N PHE A 445 9.58 17.17 23.64
CA PHE A 445 9.05 16.25 24.64
C PHE A 445 9.95 15.03 24.86
N LYS A 446 10.04 14.58 26.11
CA LYS A 446 10.64 13.27 26.46
C LYS A 446 9.67 12.13 26.17
N SER A 447 8.37 12.38 26.34
CA SER A 447 7.32 11.39 26.11
C SER A 447 6.02 12.10 25.76
N LEU A 448 5.31 11.64 24.73
CA LEU A 448 3.98 12.12 24.35
C LEU A 448 3.07 10.92 24.11
N LYS A 449 2.09 10.71 25.00
CA LYS A 449 1.08 9.65 24.90
C LYS A 449 -0.25 10.28 24.49
N VAL A 450 -0.87 9.75 23.45
CA VAL A 450 -2.14 10.21 22.88
C VAL A 450 -3.10 9.04 22.80
N ARG A 451 -4.33 9.22 23.27
CA ARG A 451 -5.45 8.31 23.04
C ARG A 451 -6.56 9.10 22.38
N GLY A 452 -7.04 8.63 21.25
CA GLY A 452 -8.06 9.36 20.50
C GLY A 452 -8.77 8.51 19.47
N ARG A 453 -9.74 9.15 18.82
CA ARG A 453 -10.52 8.59 17.72
C ARG A 453 -10.60 9.61 16.61
N LEU A 454 -10.12 9.23 15.42
CA LEU A 454 -10.27 9.97 14.18
C LEU A 454 -11.47 9.45 13.42
N ALA A 455 -12.30 10.36 12.93
CA ALA A 455 -13.38 10.14 11.97
C ALA A 455 -13.25 11.17 10.84
N SER A 456 -14.05 11.05 9.77
CA SER A 456 -13.95 11.88 8.56
C SER A 456 -13.83 13.38 8.79
N SER A 457 -14.54 13.91 9.79
CA SER A 457 -14.63 15.36 10.05
C SER A 457 -14.38 15.75 11.50
N LYS A 458 -13.84 14.82 12.31
CA LYS A 458 -13.66 15.04 13.76
C LYS A 458 -12.53 14.16 14.32
N PHE A 459 -11.71 14.73 15.18
CA PHE A 459 -10.79 14.03 16.05
C PHE A 459 -11.20 14.23 17.51
N LYS A 460 -11.61 13.15 18.20
CA LYS A 460 -11.89 13.17 19.65
C LYS A 460 -10.62 12.78 20.40
N LEU A 461 -10.02 13.73 21.11
CA LEU A 461 -8.87 13.52 21.98
C LEU A 461 -9.36 13.03 23.35
N LYS A 462 -9.34 11.71 23.56
CA LYS A 462 -9.72 11.11 24.85
C LYS A 462 -8.73 11.49 25.96
N SER A 463 -7.44 11.43 25.65
CA SER A 463 -6.39 11.93 26.54
C SER A 463 -5.09 12.19 25.80
N LEU A 464 -4.36 13.19 26.27
CA LEU A 464 -2.97 13.48 25.96
C LEU A 464 -2.21 13.57 27.26
N TYR A 465 -1.04 12.95 27.32
CA TYR A 465 -0.10 13.10 28.43
C TYR A 465 1.31 13.29 27.87
N ALA A 466 1.91 14.43 28.13
CA ALA A 466 3.27 14.75 27.74
C ALA A 466 4.17 14.96 28.96
N ARG A 467 5.41 14.47 28.86
CA ARG A 467 6.54 14.95 29.69
C ARG A 467 7.37 15.87 28.81
N ALA A 468 7.29 17.17 29.06
CA ALA A 468 7.90 18.21 28.25
C ALA A 468 8.44 19.32 29.18
N TYR A 469 9.60 19.89 28.83
CA TYR A 469 10.23 20.98 29.58
C TYR A 469 10.32 20.75 31.11
N GLY A 470 10.70 19.53 31.52
CA GLY A 470 10.81 19.13 32.93
C GLY A 470 9.47 18.88 33.66
N GLY A 471 8.34 19.24 33.05
CA GLY A 471 7.01 19.11 33.64
C GLY A 471 6.12 18.03 33.01
N LYS A 472 4.87 18.01 33.44
CA LYS A 472 3.79 17.16 32.90
C LYS A 472 2.70 18.05 32.30
N ILE A 473 2.22 17.67 31.12
CA ILE A 473 1.09 18.32 30.44
C ILE A 473 0.03 17.25 30.19
N LYS A 474 -1.22 17.51 30.58
CA LYS A 474 -2.38 16.69 30.24
C LYS A 474 -3.32 17.49 29.36
N ALA A 475 -3.98 16.82 28.42
CA ALA A 475 -5.06 17.44 27.65
C ALA A 475 -6.18 16.47 27.31
N ARG A 476 -7.38 17.00 27.10
CA ARG A 476 -8.54 16.28 26.54
C ARG A 476 -9.40 17.26 25.76
N GLY A 477 -10.10 16.79 24.74
CA GLY A 477 -10.89 17.68 23.91
C GLY A 477 -11.32 17.08 22.59
N ASP A 478 -11.69 17.95 21.67
CA ASP A 478 -12.04 17.58 20.31
C ASP A 478 -11.70 18.66 19.29
N ILE A 479 -11.44 18.20 18.07
CA ILE A 479 -11.17 19.00 16.89
C ILE A 479 -12.21 18.60 15.84
N SER A 480 -12.93 19.53 15.24
CA SER A 480 -13.86 19.27 14.13
C SER A 480 -13.58 20.18 12.95
N TRP A 481 -13.88 19.69 11.74
CA TRP A 481 -13.65 20.44 10.49
C TRP A 481 -14.78 20.27 9.46
N LYS A 482 -15.98 19.81 9.89
CA LYS A 482 -17.13 19.58 8.99
C LYS A 482 -17.68 20.89 8.40
N SER A 483 -17.78 21.93 9.21
CA SER A 483 -18.42 23.21 8.86
C SER A 483 -17.50 24.40 9.19
N GLY A 484 -16.19 24.20 8.99
CA GLY A 484 -15.14 25.05 9.54
C GLY A 484 -14.41 24.36 10.69
N TRP A 485 -13.23 24.88 11.01
CA TRP A 485 -12.37 24.36 12.05
C TRP A 485 -12.83 24.83 13.43
N ALA A 486 -12.97 23.89 14.36
CA ALA A 486 -13.20 24.18 15.77
C ALA A 486 -12.32 23.28 16.64
N ILE A 487 -11.69 23.85 17.66
CA ILE A 487 -10.84 23.15 18.64
C ILE A 487 -11.34 23.52 20.03
N ASN A 488 -11.75 22.50 20.80
CA ASN A 488 -12.14 22.66 22.20
C ASN A 488 -11.24 21.76 23.04
N VAL A 489 -10.35 22.34 23.84
CA VAL A 489 -9.35 21.57 24.60
C VAL A 489 -9.25 22.08 26.04
N LYS A 490 -9.28 21.14 26.98
CA LYS A 490 -8.88 21.37 28.37
C LYS A 490 -7.42 20.96 28.53
N LEU A 491 -6.61 21.85 29.08
CA LEU A 491 -5.17 21.71 29.29
C LEU A 491 -4.87 21.78 30.79
N ASP A 492 -4.00 20.91 31.27
CA ASP A 492 -3.44 20.98 32.63
C ASP A 492 -1.92 20.88 32.55
N GLY A 493 -1.22 21.86 33.12
CA GLY A 493 0.22 21.87 33.27
C GLY A 493 0.62 21.66 34.72
N LYS A 494 1.69 20.88 34.98
CA LYS A 494 2.29 20.73 36.31
C LYS A 494 3.81 20.82 36.22
N LYS A 495 4.37 21.82 36.91
CA LYS A 495 5.82 22.11 37.01
C LYS A 495 6.53 22.19 35.65
N VAL A 496 5.91 22.84 34.66
CA VAL A 496 6.47 23.03 33.31
C VAL A 496 7.43 24.22 33.33
N ASN A 497 8.67 24.06 32.86
CA ASN A 497 9.63 25.16 32.79
C ASN A 497 9.30 26.09 31.60
N THR A 498 8.85 27.30 31.88
CA THR A 498 8.29 28.21 30.86
C THR A 498 9.34 28.92 30.02
N GLY A 499 10.54 29.16 30.55
CA GLY A 499 11.64 29.78 29.80
C GLY A 499 11.95 29.07 28.48
N PRO A 500 12.39 27.78 28.50
CA PRO A 500 12.64 27.02 27.28
C PRO A 500 11.36 26.75 26.48
N MET A 501 10.20 26.58 27.13
CA MET A 501 8.93 26.36 26.44
C MET A 501 8.52 27.56 25.57
N LEU A 502 8.51 28.77 26.13
CA LEU A 502 8.16 30.00 25.42
C LEU A 502 9.23 30.40 24.40
N GLY A 503 10.50 30.09 24.68
CA GLY A 503 11.58 30.20 23.70
C GLY A 503 11.30 29.36 22.44
N ASP A 504 10.97 28.08 22.59
CA ASP A 504 10.65 27.20 21.46
C ASP A 504 9.32 27.60 20.77
N LEU A 505 8.30 27.99 21.54
CA LEU A 505 6.94 28.26 21.01
C LEU A 505 6.80 29.64 20.36
N LEU A 506 7.29 30.68 21.04
CA LEU A 506 7.10 32.09 20.69
C LEU A 506 8.39 32.79 20.24
N GLY A 507 9.57 32.18 20.44
CA GLY A 507 10.85 32.83 20.14
C GLY A 507 11.22 33.96 21.11
N ARG A 508 10.55 34.06 22.27
CA ARG A 508 10.78 35.10 23.27
C ARG A 508 10.65 34.56 24.70
N LYS A 509 11.33 35.21 25.64
CA LYS A 509 11.31 34.90 27.08
C LYS A 509 10.65 36.04 27.86
N SER A 510 9.32 36.11 27.85
CA SER A 510 8.58 37.13 28.60
C SER A 510 8.51 36.81 30.11
N ILE A 511 8.51 35.52 30.45
CA ILE A 511 8.44 35.02 31.81
C ILE A 511 9.17 33.68 31.94
N THR A 512 9.82 33.45 33.07
CA THR A 512 10.44 32.16 33.45
C THR A 512 9.80 31.56 34.70
N GLY A 513 10.28 30.39 35.13
CA GLY A 513 9.79 29.69 36.32
C GLY A 513 9.03 28.41 36.01
N LYS A 514 8.55 27.74 37.06
CA LYS A 514 7.78 26.50 36.97
C LYS A 514 6.28 26.79 36.96
N PHE A 515 5.65 26.62 35.81
CA PHE A 515 4.21 26.77 35.61
C PHE A 515 3.41 25.53 36.06
N THR A 516 2.36 25.77 36.82
CA THR A 516 1.27 24.84 37.14
C THR A 516 -0.05 25.58 36.95
N GLY A 517 -1.02 24.96 36.30
CA GLY A 517 -2.28 25.63 36.00
C GLY A 517 -3.15 24.82 35.05
N TYR A 518 -4.34 25.32 34.81
CA TYR A 518 -5.27 24.73 33.84
C TYR A 518 -5.81 25.81 32.90
N ALA A 519 -6.19 25.42 31.69
CA ALA A 519 -6.83 26.30 30.74
C ALA A 519 -7.89 25.54 29.92
N ASN A 520 -9.04 26.15 29.72
CA ASN A 520 -10.00 25.77 28.69
C ASN A 520 -9.74 26.67 27.48
N VAL A 521 -9.48 26.07 26.33
CA VAL A 521 -9.18 26.77 25.07
C VAL A 521 -10.24 26.41 24.05
N ARG A 522 -10.85 27.43 23.47
CA ARG A 522 -11.78 27.33 22.34
C ARG A 522 -11.24 28.16 21.18
N LEU A 523 -11.03 27.52 20.04
CA LEU A 523 -10.61 28.16 18.81
C LEU A 523 -11.62 27.82 17.72
N SER A 524 -11.98 28.80 16.88
CA SER A 524 -12.85 28.57 15.74
C SER A 524 -12.44 29.43 14.54
N SER A 525 -12.52 28.86 13.34
CA SER A 525 -12.25 29.60 12.09
C SER A 525 -12.75 28.84 10.85
N ARG A 526 -13.00 29.56 9.75
CA ARG A 526 -13.27 28.92 8.45
C ARG A 526 -12.03 28.23 7.86
N LYS A 527 -10.83 28.77 8.13
CA LYS A 527 -9.54 28.25 7.61
C LYS A 527 -8.64 27.78 8.75
N ALA A 528 -7.96 26.65 8.58
CA ALA A 528 -7.05 26.10 9.60
C ALA A 528 -5.94 27.10 10.03
N VAL A 529 -5.37 27.81 9.06
CA VAL A 529 -4.29 28.78 9.27
C VAL A 529 -4.73 29.96 10.14
N SER A 530 -6.03 30.26 10.17
CA SER A 530 -6.62 31.40 10.90
C SER A 530 -7.19 31.00 12.28
N LEU A 531 -6.97 29.75 12.74
CA LEU A 531 -7.49 29.25 14.03
C LEU A 531 -7.01 30.05 15.24
N MET A 532 -5.81 30.61 15.17
CA MET A 532 -5.22 31.38 16.27
C MET A 532 -5.58 32.87 16.23
N ALA A 533 -6.38 33.32 15.27
CA ALA A 533 -6.73 34.74 15.15
C ALA A 533 -7.58 35.20 16.33
N ASN A 534 -8.66 34.49 16.66
CA ASN A 534 -9.56 34.86 17.77
C ASN A 534 -9.58 33.77 18.84
N PRO A 535 -8.53 33.67 19.68
CA PRO A 535 -8.50 32.67 20.73
C PRO A 535 -9.46 33.04 21.86
N ASP A 536 -10.29 32.08 22.28
CA ASP A 536 -11.01 32.12 23.55
C ASP A 536 -10.30 31.19 24.55
N LEU A 537 -9.82 31.77 25.65
CA LEU A 537 -9.08 31.05 26.69
C LEU A 537 -9.57 31.50 28.06
N ASN A 538 -9.85 30.56 28.95
CA ASN A 538 -10.05 30.83 30.38
C ASN A 538 -9.24 29.83 31.20
N GLY A 539 -8.44 30.32 32.13
CA GLY A 539 -7.63 29.45 32.98
C GLY A 539 -7.09 30.12 34.24
N GLU A 540 -6.44 29.31 35.05
CA GLU A 540 -5.69 29.75 36.22
C GLU A 540 -4.23 29.36 36.07
N PHE A 541 -3.35 30.24 36.50
CA PHE A 541 -1.91 30.03 36.44
C PHE A 541 -1.27 30.22 37.81
N HIS A 542 -0.23 29.44 38.05
CA HIS A 542 0.68 29.59 39.17
C HIS A 542 2.10 29.29 38.67
N PHE A 543 2.97 30.28 38.75
CA PHE A 543 4.39 30.18 38.48
C PHE A 543 5.13 30.22 39.81
N SER A 544 6.17 29.41 39.91
CA SER A 544 7.10 29.45 41.05
C SER A 544 8.53 29.69 40.60
N ASN A 545 9.25 30.49 41.38
CA ASN A 545 10.69 30.76 41.23
C ASN A 545 11.06 31.18 39.81
N GLY A 546 10.65 32.39 39.43
CA GLY A 546 10.80 32.91 38.08
C GLY A 546 11.12 34.40 38.04
N ILE A 547 11.16 34.92 36.82
CA ILE A 547 11.43 36.32 36.52
C ILE A 547 10.40 36.78 35.48
N ILE A 548 9.79 37.93 35.73
CA ILE A 548 9.05 38.68 34.71
C ILE A 548 10.06 39.62 34.04
N TYR A 549 10.16 39.55 32.72
CA TYR A 549 11.07 40.42 31.95
C TYR A 549 10.35 41.66 31.48
N LYS A 550 11.12 42.73 31.30
CA LYS A 550 10.69 44.06 30.85
C LYS A 550 9.81 44.82 31.84
N ALA A 551 9.62 44.30 33.04
CA ALA A 551 8.88 44.96 34.11
C ALA A 551 9.71 44.87 35.39
N ASP A 552 10.02 46.02 36.00
CA ASP A 552 10.72 46.16 37.26
C ASP A 552 9.82 46.89 38.27
N LEU A 553 9.01 46.11 38.99
CA LEU A 553 8.02 46.64 39.94
C LEU A 553 8.67 47.29 41.15
N GLU A 554 9.82 46.78 41.62
CA GLU A 554 10.52 47.35 42.75
C GLU A 554 11.08 48.73 42.40
N LYS A 555 11.75 48.89 41.25
CA LYS A 555 12.24 50.19 40.80
C LYS A 555 11.11 51.18 40.59
N ALA A 556 9.95 50.73 40.11
CA ALA A 556 8.76 51.56 39.93
C ALA A 556 8.22 52.15 41.24
N THR A 557 8.50 51.52 42.40
CA THR A 557 8.12 52.07 43.72
C THR A 557 9.00 53.22 44.21
N THR A 558 10.19 53.40 43.61
CA THR A 558 11.13 54.47 43.96
C THR A 558 11.24 55.58 42.94
N ASN A 559 10.83 55.33 41.70
CA ASN A 559 10.94 56.28 40.61
C ASN A 559 9.61 57.03 40.41
N PHE A 560 9.47 58.17 41.08
CA PHE A 560 8.28 59.05 41.00
C PHE A 560 8.37 60.05 39.82
N SER A 561 8.84 59.59 38.66
CA SER A 561 8.84 60.37 37.41
C SER A 561 7.57 60.12 36.58
N LYS A 562 7.14 61.13 35.82
CA LYS A 562 6.06 61.01 34.82
C LYS A 562 6.40 60.01 33.70
N ASP A 563 7.70 59.84 33.41
CA ASP A 563 8.20 58.97 32.35
C ASP A 563 8.12 57.47 32.72
N GLY A 564 7.95 57.16 34.01
CA GLY A 564 7.84 55.79 34.50
C GLY A 564 9.12 54.97 34.39
N VAL A 565 8.98 53.66 34.62
CA VAL A 565 10.03 52.64 34.47
C VAL A 565 9.64 51.71 33.34
N SER A 566 10.49 51.64 32.32
CA SER A 566 10.40 50.67 31.22
C SER A 566 11.56 49.68 31.29
N GLY A 567 11.31 48.41 30.97
CA GLY A 567 12.36 47.39 30.94
C GLY A 567 12.65 46.78 32.33
N GLY A 568 13.87 46.25 32.50
CA GLY A 568 14.27 45.60 33.76
C GLY A 568 13.65 44.22 33.98
N GLN A 569 13.71 43.74 35.22
CA GLN A 569 13.27 42.40 35.61
C GLN A 569 12.65 42.42 37.00
N THR A 570 11.59 41.62 37.20
CA THR A 570 10.99 41.39 38.53
C THR A 570 11.11 39.90 38.87
N PRO A 571 12.05 39.51 39.75
CA PRO A 571 12.10 38.17 40.33
C PRO A 571 10.87 37.88 41.19
N PHE A 572 10.42 36.63 41.22
CA PHE A 572 9.32 36.20 42.08
C PHE A 572 9.50 34.75 42.56
N GLU A 573 9.03 34.47 43.77
CA GLU A 573 8.82 33.12 44.29
C GLU A 573 7.45 32.58 43.88
N ILE A 574 6.42 33.43 43.86
CA ILE A 574 5.06 33.11 43.46
C ILE A 574 4.56 34.18 42.49
N LEU A 575 3.99 33.75 41.36
CA LEU A 575 3.18 34.58 40.49
C LEU A 575 1.92 33.79 40.11
N GLN A 576 0.75 34.26 40.49
CA GLN A 576 -0.51 33.54 40.24
C GLN A 576 -1.67 34.47 39.92
N GLY A 577 -2.70 33.91 39.30
CA GLY A 577 -3.91 34.65 38.94
C GLY A 577 -4.81 33.88 37.98
N LYS A 578 -5.89 34.54 37.57
CA LYS A 578 -6.81 34.05 36.53
C LYS A 578 -6.57 34.79 35.24
N ILE A 579 -6.67 34.10 34.11
CA ILE A 579 -6.52 34.68 32.78
C ILE A 579 -7.74 34.38 31.94
N VAL A 580 -8.29 35.41 31.31
CA VAL A 580 -9.32 35.32 30.29
C VAL A 580 -8.82 36.01 29.03
N ILE A 581 -8.91 35.34 27.88
CA ILE A 581 -8.65 35.91 26.56
C ILE A 581 -9.92 35.76 25.75
N ASN A 582 -10.43 36.85 25.22
CA ASN A 582 -11.61 36.88 24.35
C ASN A 582 -11.50 38.05 23.37
N ASN A 583 -11.76 37.82 22.08
CA ASN A 583 -11.73 38.85 21.04
C ASN A 583 -10.45 39.71 21.05
N HIS A 584 -9.28 39.06 21.15
CA HIS A 584 -7.96 39.70 21.28
C HIS A 584 -7.75 40.57 22.53
N SER A 585 -8.75 40.71 23.41
CA SER A 585 -8.55 41.28 24.73
C SER A 585 -8.09 40.19 25.70
N MET A 586 -7.16 40.53 26.59
CA MET A 586 -6.69 39.67 27.68
C MET A 586 -6.98 40.38 28.98
N LYS A 587 -7.56 39.66 29.94
CA LYS A 587 -7.79 40.14 31.30
C LYS A 587 -7.12 39.17 32.27
N VAL A 588 -6.25 39.71 33.10
CA VAL A 588 -5.60 39.00 34.20
C VAL A 588 -6.17 39.55 35.49
N THR A 589 -6.84 38.70 36.26
CA THR A 589 -7.45 39.10 37.54
C THR A 589 -6.90 38.32 38.71
N ASN A 590 -7.04 38.90 39.91
CA ASN A 590 -6.50 38.32 41.14
C ASN A 590 -5.00 38.03 40.98
N LEU A 591 -4.28 38.94 40.32
CA LEU A 591 -2.84 38.82 40.14
C LEU A 591 -2.20 38.94 41.52
N GLU A 592 -1.35 37.98 41.86
CA GLU A 592 -0.53 38.02 43.06
C GLU A 592 0.91 37.70 42.69
N ILE A 593 1.84 38.56 43.11
CA ILE A 593 3.28 38.40 42.94
C ILE A 593 3.91 38.45 44.32
N LYS A 594 4.73 37.46 44.67
CA LYS A 594 5.47 37.43 45.94
C LYS A 594 6.93 37.15 45.68
N SER A 595 7.79 37.87 46.38
CA SER A 595 9.24 37.71 46.45
C SER A 595 9.71 38.06 47.88
N PRO A 596 10.97 37.77 48.25
CA PRO A 596 11.50 38.13 49.58
C PRO A 596 11.37 39.62 49.91
N SER A 597 11.52 40.48 48.90
CA SER A 597 11.55 41.95 49.00
C SER A 597 10.20 42.62 48.73
N MET A 598 9.23 41.92 48.13
CA MET A 598 8.01 42.55 47.59
C MET A 598 6.81 41.61 47.55
N GLU A 599 5.63 42.14 47.87
CA GLU A 599 4.31 41.56 47.54
C GLU A 599 3.54 42.51 46.62
N ALA A 600 2.94 42.03 45.54
CA ALA A 600 2.11 42.84 44.66
C ALA A 600 0.77 42.19 44.35
N ARG A 601 -0.31 42.98 44.30
CA ARG A 601 -1.67 42.50 43.96
C ARG A 601 -2.38 43.45 43.00
N GLY A 602 -3.17 42.94 42.07
CA GLY A 602 -3.95 43.79 41.18
C GLY A 602 -4.59 43.06 40.00
N ASP A 603 -5.02 43.85 39.03
CA ASP A 603 -5.61 43.37 37.78
C ASP A 603 -4.93 44.08 36.60
N VAL A 604 -4.72 43.35 35.50
CA VAL A 604 -4.09 43.89 34.29
C VAL A 604 -4.90 43.45 33.07
N ASN A 605 -5.23 44.42 32.22
CA ASN A 605 -5.91 44.24 30.96
C ASN A 605 -4.96 44.51 29.79
N VAL A 606 -5.15 43.79 28.69
CA VAL A 606 -4.53 44.06 27.41
C VAL A 606 -5.66 44.20 26.40
N ASN A 607 -5.76 45.34 25.72
CA ASN A 607 -6.77 45.56 24.70
C ASN A 607 -6.37 44.92 23.34
N PRO A 608 -7.26 44.88 22.33
CA PRO A 608 -6.93 44.35 21.00
C PRO A 608 -5.75 45.04 20.29
N GLN A 609 -5.47 46.30 20.64
CA GLN A 609 -4.31 47.08 20.17
C GLN A 609 -3.02 46.76 20.94
N LYS A 610 -3.04 45.75 21.81
CA LYS A 610 -1.92 45.30 22.68
C LYS A 610 -1.49 46.32 23.73
N GLN A 611 -2.31 47.33 24.01
CA GLN A 611 -2.04 48.28 25.06
C GLN A 611 -2.39 47.68 26.42
N LEU A 612 -1.51 47.92 27.39
CA LEU A 612 -1.70 47.51 28.77
C LEU A 612 -2.45 48.59 29.53
N ASP A 613 -3.37 48.16 30.40
CA ASP A 613 -4.03 49.02 31.37
C ASP A 613 -4.32 48.24 32.65
N GLY A 614 -4.08 48.85 33.80
CA GLY A 614 -4.34 48.22 35.09
C GLY A 614 -3.58 48.88 36.22
N VAL A 615 -3.98 48.56 37.45
CA VAL A 615 -3.32 49.04 38.66
C VAL A 615 -2.87 47.85 39.49
N ILE A 616 -1.61 47.87 39.90
CA ILE A 616 -1.00 46.90 40.79
C ILE A 616 -0.57 47.62 42.07
N GLU A 617 -1.10 47.19 43.21
CA GLU A 617 -0.63 47.59 44.53
C GLU A 617 0.67 46.85 44.84
N VAL A 618 1.78 47.57 44.92
CA VAL A 618 3.12 47.01 45.15
C VAL A 618 3.58 47.35 46.57
N GLY A 619 3.60 46.35 47.43
CA GLY A 619 4.13 46.37 48.79
C GLY A 619 5.61 46.00 48.84
N VAL A 620 6.49 46.91 49.28
CA VAL A 620 7.94 46.63 49.43
C VAL A 620 8.30 46.43 50.91
N ARG A 621 9.09 45.40 51.21
CA ARG A 621 9.58 45.06 52.55
C ARG A 621 10.96 45.69 52.76
N ARG A 622 11.00 46.91 53.29
CA ARG A 622 12.26 47.64 53.63
C ARG A 622 12.55 47.69 55.13
N THR A 623 11.52 47.63 55.97
CA THR A 623 11.56 47.63 57.44
C THR A 623 10.48 46.68 57.98
N ALA A 624 10.20 46.64 59.29
CA ALA A 624 9.16 45.78 59.88
C ALA A 624 7.72 46.03 59.35
N THR A 625 7.50 47.09 58.56
CA THR A 625 6.19 47.45 57.99
C THR A 625 6.19 47.37 56.45
N LEU A 626 5.11 46.82 55.88
CA LEU A 626 4.89 46.74 54.43
C LEU A 626 4.29 48.06 53.93
N VAL A 627 5.00 48.75 53.02
CA VAL A 627 4.51 49.98 52.38
C VAL A 627 4.00 49.66 50.98
N SER A 628 2.69 49.87 50.75
CA SER A 628 2.03 49.61 49.45
C SER A 628 1.89 50.87 48.62
N ILE A 629 2.34 50.82 47.36
CA ILE A 629 2.27 51.91 46.39
C ILE A 629 1.46 51.44 45.18
N PRO A 630 0.39 52.14 44.79
CA PRO A 630 -0.36 51.82 43.59
C PRO A 630 0.42 52.24 42.33
N ILE A 631 0.80 51.24 41.53
CA ILE A 631 1.52 51.38 40.26
C ILE A 631 0.55 51.17 39.10
N GLN A 632 0.43 52.17 38.23
CA GLN A 632 -0.24 52.06 36.94
C GLN A 632 0.64 51.26 35.98
N VAL A 633 0.05 50.25 35.36
CA VAL A 633 0.62 49.50 34.23
C VAL A 633 0.05 50.11 32.94
N ALA A 634 0.94 50.53 32.05
CA ALA A 634 0.59 51.18 30.77
C ALA A 634 1.56 50.72 29.66
N GLY A 635 1.47 51.35 28.48
CA GLY A 635 2.32 51.04 27.33
C GLY A 635 1.79 49.86 26.55
N THR A 636 2.68 49.04 25.99
CA THR A 636 2.30 47.85 25.21
C THR A 636 2.82 46.57 25.85
N LEU A 637 2.28 45.41 25.47
CA LEU A 637 2.79 44.12 25.96
C LEU A 637 4.29 43.89 25.66
N ASP A 638 4.80 44.49 24.57
CA ASP A 638 6.21 44.38 24.19
C ASP A 638 7.09 45.46 24.84
N GLU A 639 6.52 46.60 25.20
CA GLU A 639 7.16 47.74 25.86
C GLU A 639 6.27 48.27 27.00
N PRO A 640 6.22 47.56 28.14
CA PRO A 640 5.42 47.96 29.27
C PRO A 640 6.06 49.16 29.99
N SER A 641 5.21 50.04 30.51
CA SER A 641 5.59 51.20 31.33
C SER A 641 4.92 51.10 32.69
N LEU A 642 5.72 51.22 33.74
CA LEU A 642 5.27 51.14 35.14
C LEU A 642 5.48 52.50 35.81
N ARG A 643 4.43 53.12 36.31
CA ARG A 643 4.53 54.41 37.00
C ARG A 643 3.60 54.50 38.21
N PRO A 644 3.97 55.19 39.28
CA PRO A 644 3.01 55.49 40.36
C PRO A 644 1.76 56.18 39.79
N THR A 645 0.58 55.85 40.33
CA THR A 645 -0.66 56.54 39.94
C THR A 645 -0.57 58.04 40.24
N ASN A 646 -1.36 58.88 39.54
CA ASN A 646 -1.38 60.33 39.78
C ASN A 646 -1.64 60.68 41.26
N GLY A 647 -2.51 59.91 41.93
CA GLY A 647 -2.76 60.06 43.37
C GLY A 647 -1.56 59.73 44.25
N ALA A 648 -0.75 58.73 43.88
CA ALA A 648 0.49 58.40 44.59
C ALA A 648 1.62 59.42 44.31
N LEU A 649 1.69 59.99 43.10
CA LEU A 649 2.63 61.08 42.78
C LEU A 649 2.33 62.33 43.61
N VAL A 650 1.06 62.75 43.68
CA VAL A 650 0.62 63.92 44.47
C VAL A 650 0.79 63.66 45.97
N GLY A 651 0.36 62.50 46.47
CA GLY A 651 0.54 62.13 47.88
C GLY A 651 2.02 62.00 48.26
N GLY A 652 2.86 61.53 47.35
CA GLY A 652 4.31 61.47 47.54
C GLY A 652 4.95 62.85 47.65
N ALA A 653 4.59 63.78 46.75
CA ALA A 653 5.12 65.15 46.71
C ALA A 653 4.73 65.96 47.96
N VAL A 654 3.46 65.90 48.38
CA VAL A 654 2.95 66.60 49.58
C VAL A 654 3.59 66.05 50.86
N GLY A 655 3.82 64.73 50.90
CA GLY A 655 4.51 64.08 52.01
C GLY A 655 5.96 64.51 52.15
N THR A 656 6.71 64.55 51.04
CA THR A 656 8.15 64.91 51.04
C THR A 656 8.42 66.36 51.43
N SER A 657 7.48 67.27 51.17
CA SER A 657 7.58 68.69 51.58
C SER A 657 7.49 68.91 53.09
N ILE A 658 6.96 67.95 53.86
CA ILE A 658 6.74 68.08 55.31
C ILE A 658 7.79 67.31 56.13
N LEU A 659 8.22 66.12 55.66
CA LEU A 659 9.06 65.21 56.48
C LEU A 659 10.37 64.74 55.79
N GLY A 660 10.72 65.34 54.65
CA GLY A 660 11.94 65.00 53.90
C GLY A 660 11.86 63.67 53.09
N PRO A 661 12.89 63.38 52.27
CA PRO A 661 12.92 62.18 51.42
C PRO A 661 12.90 60.89 52.26
N GLY A 662 11.96 59.97 51.97
CA GLY A 662 11.90 58.63 52.55
C GLY A 662 10.82 58.41 53.62
N LEU A 663 10.56 59.39 54.50
CA LEU A 663 9.50 59.31 55.53
C LEU A 663 8.22 60.05 55.13
N GLY A 664 8.35 61.19 54.45
CA GLY A 664 7.21 62.01 54.02
C GLY A 664 6.32 61.35 52.99
N THR A 665 6.92 60.75 51.96
CA THR A 665 6.23 60.05 50.86
C THR A 665 5.25 58.98 51.36
N VAL A 666 5.56 58.34 52.50
CA VAL A 666 4.80 57.23 53.07
C VAL A 666 3.54 57.71 53.81
N VAL A 667 3.61 58.87 54.47
CA VAL A 667 2.48 59.45 55.22
C VAL A 667 1.46 60.09 54.26
N GLY A 668 1.92 60.82 53.24
CA GLY A 668 1.03 61.50 52.28
C GLY A 668 0.18 60.56 51.41
N ILE A 669 0.68 59.36 51.09
CA ILE A 669 -0.08 58.32 50.37
C ILE A 669 -1.21 57.74 51.26
N LYS A 670 -1.03 57.64 52.59
CA LYS A 670 -2.08 57.19 53.52
C LYS A 670 -3.18 58.24 53.74
N VAL A 671 -2.81 59.53 53.77
CA VAL A 671 -3.76 60.65 53.95
C VAL A 671 -4.68 60.82 52.73
N SER A 672 -4.15 60.68 51.51
CA SER A 672 -4.94 60.72 50.26
C SER A 672 -6.04 59.63 50.21
N ASN A 673 -5.74 58.42 50.68
CA ASN A 673 -6.71 57.32 50.74
C ASN A 673 -7.82 57.52 51.79
N PHE A 674 -7.58 58.31 52.86
CA PHE A 674 -8.60 58.72 53.83
C PHE A 674 -9.60 59.70 53.20
N PHE A 675 -9.13 60.73 52.48
CA PHE A 675 -9.99 61.71 51.80
C PHE A 675 -10.78 61.12 50.63
N ARG A 676 -10.23 60.16 49.89
CA ARG A 676 -10.97 59.43 48.83
C ARG A 676 -12.11 58.57 49.39
N LYS A 677 -11.91 57.93 50.56
CA LYS A 677 -12.97 57.18 51.26
C LYS A 677 -14.02 58.09 51.89
N LEU A 678 -13.64 59.30 52.32
CA LEU A 678 -14.59 60.33 52.77
C LEU A 678 -15.44 60.83 51.60
N GLY A 679 -14.81 61.23 50.48
CA GLY A 679 -15.51 61.77 49.30
C GLY A 679 -16.50 60.79 48.65
N ASN A 680 -16.17 59.49 48.60
CA ASN A 680 -17.12 58.48 48.11
C ASN A 680 -18.29 58.22 49.07
N ARG A 681 -18.17 58.52 50.38
CA ARG A 681 -19.30 58.47 51.32
C ARG A 681 -20.21 59.71 51.28
N PHE A 682 -19.71 60.84 50.78
CA PHE A 682 -20.52 62.05 50.58
C PHE A 682 -21.27 62.09 49.25
N LYS A 683 -20.88 61.27 48.27
CA LYS A 683 -21.60 61.13 46.99
C LYS A 683 -22.83 60.21 47.04
N ASP A 684 -22.91 59.30 48.00
CA ASP A 684 -24.02 58.35 48.14
C ASP A 684 -25.19 58.87 49.02
N ASN A 685 -25.10 60.07 49.60
CA ASN A 685 -26.09 60.59 50.57
C ASN A 685 -26.73 61.94 50.23
N GLY A 686 -26.59 62.43 48.99
CA GLY A 686 -27.24 63.67 48.55
C GLY A 686 -28.57 63.44 47.85
N ASN A 687 -29.63 63.13 48.61
CA ASN A 687 -31.01 63.35 48.16
C ASN A 687 -31.43 64.77 48.59
N ASN A 688 -31.90 65.59 47.65
CA ASN A 688 -33.12 66.41 47.80
C ASN A 688 -33.47 67.04 46.45
N VAL A 689 -34.65 66.72 45.90
CA VAL A 689 -35.92 67.46 46.05
C VAL A 689 -36.02 68.55 44.98
N ASP A 690 -36.78 68.22 43.94
CA ASP A 690 -37.38 69.18 43.00
C ASP A 690 -38.45 69.99 43.72
N TRP A 691 -38.43 71.29 43.49
CA TRP A 691 -39.59 72.15 43.55
C TRP A 691 -39.82 72.68 42.14
N ASP A 692 -41.00 72.39 41.59
CA ASP A 692 -41.60 73.13 40.49
C ASP A 692 -41.81 74.59 40.93
N ASP A 693 -41.53 75.54 40.02
CA ASP A 693 -42.53 76.49 39.51
C ASP A 693 -41.88 77.43 38.47
N ASP A 694 -42.58 77.48 37.33
CA ASP A 694 -42.93 78.65 36.53
C ASP A 694 -41.94 79.37 35.58
N ASP A 695 -42.35 79.26 34.30
CA ASP A 695 -42.67 80.33 33.36
C ASP A 695 -41.66 80.84 32.31
N GLU A 696 -42.10 80.58 31.06
CA GLU A 696 -42.21 81.45 29.88
C GLU A 696 -40.98 82.21 29.33
N GLU A 697 -40.60 81.89 28.08
CA GLU A 697 -41.00 82.67 26.89
C GLU A 697 -40.60 81.95 25.57
N ASP A 698 -41.55 81.98 24.62
CA ASP A 698 -41.57 81.64 23.18
C ASP A 698 -41.50 80.18 22.65
#